data_AF-A0A834AHE3-F1
#
_entry.id   AF-A0A834AHE3-F1
#
_cell.length_a   1.000
_cell.length_b   1.000
_cell.length_c   1.000
_cell.angle_alpha   90.00
_cell.angle_beta   90.00
_cell.angle_gamma   90.00
#
_symmetry.space_group_name_H-M   'P 1'
#
loop_
_entity.id
_entity.type
_entity.pdbx_description
1 polymer ?
#
loop_
_entity_poly.entity_id
_entity_poly.type
_entity_poly.pdbx_seq_one_letter_code
_entity_poly.pdbx_strand_id
1 'polypeptide(L)'
;MARATAGTAGLRWLLLLPLLSEAPLGLYFSRDTYWEKLYLDQPAGMPLLYVHALRDAPEEVPSFRLGQHLYSVYGTRLHENNWIRIQEDTGLLYLNWSLDHSSWAKLSIRNGGFPLLTAYVQVFLLPTSLREGECQWPGCARVYFSFINTTFPACSSLKPKELCFTETGLSFRIRENRPPGTFHQFRLLPMQFLCPNISMAYRLLGGENLPFHCASDSLEVSMRWALDREHQEKYELVAACTVHLGTRDEDIMVPFPVTVYDEDDSPPTFLKGDDTASAIVEFKRKEGTVVATLHVFDSDVVPSSGELLRRYTSTLLPGDAWALQTFRVEHSPNETLVQANGSLIRATVHDYRLVLNRSLPISESRTLQLAVLVNDSDFQGPGKGTLLLHFNVSVLPVSLHLPSAYSFTLNRRARHFAQVGKVSVEHCQEFTGIHVQYKLQFSGANCSALAVVTSVEDATGTLFVNDTEALQRPECTQLQYTVVAADRTTRKQAQAPLLVTMEGTYMAEEPGCPLSCAVSKRRSECEECGGLGSLTGRCEWRQGDGKGISRNFSTCSPSIRTCPDGHCDAVEIRNHNICPQDCLRGGSIIGGHEPGERWGIKAGFGNCNCFPEEKKCFCEPEDSQDPLCDELCRMVIAVAVLFSFIISVLLSTFCIHRYHKNAHKPPIASAEMTFRRPAQAFPVSYSSSSARRPSLDSMENQVSVDAFKIPEDPKWEFPRKNLVLGKTLGEGEFGKVVEATAFQLKGKAGYMTVAVKMLKENASPNELRDLLSEFNLLKQVNHPNVIKLYGACSQDGPLLLIVEYAKYGSLRGFLRESRKAGPGYVGSRGSRNSSYLDNPDERALTMGDLISFAWQISRGMRYLAEMKLVHRDLAARNVLVAEGRKMKISDFGLSRDVYEEDSYVKRSKVPGSSSRMCWPEVLSWVGIAVRVPTGWRQSP
;
A
#
# COMPACT_ATOMS: atom_id res chain seq x y z
N MET A 1 -12.70 -72.83 18.41
CA MET A 1 -14.07 -72.84 17.84
C MET A 1 -13.98 -71.98 16.58
N ALA A 2 -13.95 -72.52 15.35
CA ALA A 2 -15.00 -73.26 14.61
C ALA A 2 -16.17 -72.33 14.21
N ARG A 3 -16.66 -72.27 12.96
CA ARG A 3 -16.31 -72.89 11.64
C ARG A 3 -17.08 -72.09 10.53
N ALA A 4 -16.85 -72.13 9.20
CA ALA A 4 -15.93 -72.84 8.29
C ALA A 4 -15.87 -72.12 6.89
N THR A 5 -15.07 -72.65 5.94
CA THR A 5 -15.28 -72.80 4.45
C THR A 5 -16.22 -71.84 3.67
N ALA A 6 -15.94 -71.34 2.46
CA ALA A 6 -14.89 -71.63 1.44
C ALA A 6 -14.62 -70.36 0.56
N GLY A 7 -14.02 -70.36 -0.64
CA GLY A 7 -13.63 -71.46 -1.54
C GLY A 7 -12.90 -71.03 -2.85
N THR A 8 -13.08 -71.81 -3.92
CA THR A 8 -12.32 -71.83 -5.20
C THR A 8 -12.88 -70.97 -6.34
N ALA A 9 -11.97 -70.23 -6.99
CA ALA A 9 -11.82 -70.03 -8.45
C ALA A 9 -13.05 -69.97 -9.40
N GLY A 10 -13.15 -68.83 -10.12
CA GLY A 10 -13.35 -68.86 -11.58
C GLY A 10 -14.60 -68.17 -12.16
N LEU A 11 -14.40 -66.99 -12.77
CA LEU A 11 -14.81 -66.77 -14.17
C LEU A 11 -14.03 -65.58 -14.78
N ARG A 12 -13.72 -65.67 -16.08
CA ARG A 12 -13.27 -64.52 -16.87
C ARG A 12 -14.48 -63.64 -17.19
N TRP A 13 -14.35 -62.34 -17.00
CA TRP A 13 -15.02 -61.35 -17.85
C TRP A 13 -14.00 -60.31 -18.29
N LEU A 14 -13.86 -60.12 -19.60
CA LEU A 14 -13.12 -58.99 -20.13
C LEU A 14 -14.00 -57.75 -19.96
N LEU A 15 -13.60 -56.85 -19.08
CA LEU A 15 -13.94 -55.44 -19.22
C LEU A 15 -12.72 -54.72 -19.76
N LEU A 16 -12.75 -54.51 -21.07
CA LEU A 16 -11.97 -53.48 -21.75
C LEU A 16 -12.44 -52.12 -21.22
N LEU A 17 -11.97 -51.73 -20.04
CA LEU A 17 -11.85 -50.31 -19.71
C LEU A 17 -10.91 -49.72 -20.77
N PRO A 18 -11.37 -48.80 -21.64
CA PRO A 18 -10.44 -48.09 -22.48
C PRO A 18 -9.48 -47.34 -21.56
N LEU A 19 -8.19 -47.38 -21.92
CA LEU A 19 -7.27 -46.34 -21.47
C LEU A 19 -7.90 -45.02 -21.92
N LEU A 20 -8.34 -44.21 -20.96
CA LEU A 20 -8.52 -42.79 -21.19
C LEU A 20 -7.11 -42.20 -21.34
N SER A 21 -6.55 -42.40 -22.53
CA SER A 21 -5.46 -41.58 -23.03
C SER A 21 -5.88 -40.13 -22.85
N GLU A 22 -5.06 -39.35 -22.15
CA GLU A 22 -5.20 -37.90 -22.11
C GLU A 22 -5.24 -37.42 -23.56
N ALA A 23 -6.36 -36.82 -23.97
CA ALA A 23 -6.47 -36.30 -25.31
C ALA A 23 -5.49 -35.11 -25.42
N PRO A 24 -4.48 -35.17 -26.30
CA PRO A 24 -3.54 -34.07 -26.43
C PRO A 24 -4.29 -32.80 -26.83
N LEU A 25 -3.73 -31.66 -26.46
CA LEU A 25 -4.24 -30.38 -26.91
C LEU A 25 -4.06 -30.31 -28.45
N GLY A 26 -5.01 -29.77 -29.23
CA GLY A 26 -6.28 -29.17 -28.85
C GLY A 26 -6.39 -27.72 -29.32
N LEU A 27 -6.74 -27.54 -30.60
CA LEU A 27 -7.16 -26.30 -31.29
C LEU A 27 -7.37 -25.08 -30.39
N TYR A 28 -6.64 -23.98 -30.65
CA TYR A 28 -6.70 -22.76 -29.85
C TYR A 28 -7.00 -21.51 -30.69
N PHE A 29 -7.85 -20.60 -30.18
CA PHE A 29 -8.05 -19.30 -30.83
C PHE A 29 -6.79 -18.44 -30.75
N SER A 30 -6.44 -17.74 -31.84
CA SER A 30 -5.31 -16.78 -31.87
C SER A 30 -5.52 -15.55 -30.99
N ARG A 31 -6.75 -15.33 -30.51
CA ARG A 31 -7.20 -14.22 -29.65
C ARG A 31 -8.31 -14.70 -28.72
N ASP A 32 -8.39 -14.17 -27.51
CA ASP A 32 -9.56 -14.40 -26.63
C ASP A 32 -10.74 -13.46 -26.91
N THR A 33 -10.48 -12.33 -27.54
CA THR A 33 -11.42 -11.24 -27.74
C THR A 33 -11.32 -10.64 -29.14
N TYR A 34 -12.47 -10.46 -29.79
CA TYR A 34 -12.66 -9.87 -31.12
C TYR A 34 -13.73 -8.77 -31.04
N TRP A 35 -13.74 -7.80 -31.96
CA TRP A 35 -14.64 -6.65 -31.93
C TRP A 35 -15.21 -6.28 -33.30
N GLU A 36 -16.50 -5.92 -33.36
CA GLU A 36 -17.14 -5.34 -34.55
C GLU A 36 -18.13 -4.21 -34.18
N LYS A 37 -18.43 -3.33 -35.14
CA LYS A 37 -19.41 -2.24 -35.03
C LYS A 37 -20.67 -2.58 -35.83
N LEU A 38 -21.79 -2.68 -35.13
CA LEU A 38 -23.11 -2.91 -35.74
C LEU A 38 -23.89 -1.60 -35.81
N TYR A 39 -24.50 -1.35 -36.97
CA TYR A 39 -25.29 -0.17 -37.30
C TYR A 39 -26.74 -0.55 -37.58
N LEU A 40 -27.65 0.43 -37.50
CA LEU A 40 -29.05 0.22 -37.87
C LEU A 40 -29.21 -0.08 -39.36
N ASP A 41 -30.22 -0.90 -39.68
CA ASP A 41 -30.65 -1.26 -41.02
C ASP A 41 -29.58 -1.96 -41.89
N GLN A 42 -28.53 -2.50 -41.27
CA GLN A 42 -27.61 -3.44 -41.92
C GLN A 42 -28.37 -4.67 -42.44
N PRO A 43 -28.16 -5.11 -43.70
CA PRO A 43 -28.96 -6.15 -44.33
C PRO A 43 -28.61 -7.57 -43.86
N ALA A 44 -29.57 -8.49 -44.03
CA ALA A 44 -29.32 -9.92 -43.90
C ALA A 44 -28.35 -10.43 -44.98
N GLY A 45 -27.55 -11.45 -44.65
CA GLY A 45 -26.45 -11.97 -45.46
C GLY A 45 -25.15 -11.17 -45.35
N MET A 46 -25.13 -10.05 -44.63
CA MET A 46 -23.94 -9.19 -44.51
C MET A 46 -22.83 -9.87 -43.68
N PRO A 47 -21.61 -10.04 -44.22
CA PRO A 47 -20.48 -10.60 -43.49
C PRO A 47 -19.91 -9.60 -42.47
N LEU A 48 -19.47 -10.11 -41.31
CA LEU A 48 -18.93 -9.31 -40.20
C LEU A 48 -17.42 -9.51 -40.07
N LEU A 49 -16.98 -10.60 -39.44
CA LEU A 49 -15.55 -10.89 -39.24
C LEU A 49 -15.25 -12.38 -39.29
N TYR A 50 -13.95 -12.70 -39.44
CA TYR A 50 -13.43 -14.05 -39.26
C TYR A 50 -12.87 -14.21 -37.84
N VAL A 51 -13.17 -15.34 -37.20
CA VAL A 51 -12.37 -15.86 -36.08
C VAL A 51 -11.34 -16.85 -36.63
N HIS A 52 -10.14 -16.86 -36.03
CA HIS A 52 -9.08 -17.80 -36.40
C HIS A 52 -8.72 -18.69 -35.22
N ALA A 53 -8.53 -19.98 -35.50
CA ALA A 53 -7.95 -20.94 -34.59
C ALA A 53 -6.74 -21.60 -35.24
N LEU A 54 -5.67 -21.72 -34.46
CA LEU A 54 -4.47 -22.46 -34.79
C LEU A 54 -4.60 -23.89 -34.25
N ARG A 55 -3.82 -24.78 -34.84
CA ARG A 55 -3.77 -26.21 -34.51
C ARG A 55 -2.50 -26.54 -33.76
N ASP A 56 -2.61 -27.50 -32.85
CA ASP A 56 -1.51 -28.08 -32.10
C ASP A 56 -0.96 -29.33 -32.80
N ALA A 57 -1.78 -30.03 -33.59
CA ALA A 57 -1.40 -31.19 -34.42
C ALA A 57 -1.84 -31.05 -35.90
N PRO A 58 -1.11 -31.60 -36.88
CA PRO A 58 -1.36 -31.34 -38.30
C PRO A 58 -2.68 -31.93 -38.83
N GLU A 59 -3.21 -32.98 -38.20
CA GLU A 59 -4.49 -33.62 -38.54
C GLU A 59 -5.73 -32.87 -38.00
N GLU A 60 -5.58 -31.87 -37.13
CA GLU A 60 -6.71 -31.08 -36.63
C GLU A 60 -7.29 -30.15 -37.70
N VAL A 61 -8.62 -30.09 -37.75
CA VAL A 61 -9.38 -29.12 -38.58
C VAL A 61 -10.24 -28.27 -37.64
N PRO A 62 -10.08 -26.93 -37.64
CA PRO A 62 -10.89 -26.06 -36.80
C PRO A 62 -12.35 -26.09 -37.22
N SER A 63 -13.26 -26.28 -36.25
CA SER A 63 -14.71 -26.19 -36.44
C SER A 63 -15.31 -25.32 -35.35
N PHE A 64 -16.07 -24.31 -35.76
CA PHE A 64 -16.51 -23.21 -34.89
C PHE A 64 -18.01 -23.27 -34.57
N ARG A 65 -18.36 -23.30 -33.27
CA ARG A 65 -19.75 -23.24 -32.79
C ARG A 65 -20.04 -21.92 -32.09
N LEU A 66 -21.16 -21.29 -32.46
CA LEU A 66 -21.66 -20.07 -31.81
C LEU A 66 -22.52 -20.41 -30.58
N GLY A 67 -22.32 -19.70 -29.47
CA GLY A 67 -23.15 -19.80 -28.27
C GLY A 67 -24.59 -19.33 -28.52
N GLN A 68 -25.55 -19.88 -27.78
CA GLN A 68 -26.98 -19.64 -28.03
C GLN A 68 -27.46 -18.27 -27.54
N HIS A 69 -26.65 -17.55 -26.78
CA HIS A 69 -27.05 -16.33 -26.05
C HIS A 69 -26.20 -15.11 -26.41
N LEU A 70 -26.87 -13.96 -26.51
CA LEU A 70 -26.24 -12.63 -26.44
C LEU A 70 -26.05 -12.25 -24.97
N TYR A 71 -24.83 -11.86 -24.61
CA TYR A 71 -24.43 -11.49 -23.25
C TYR A 71 -24.14 -9.99 -23.15
N SER A 72 -24.48 -9.37 -22.02
CA SER A 72 -23.97 -8.02 -21.67
C SER A 72 -22.48 -8.08 -21.31
N VAL A 73 -21.81 -6.92 -21.28
CA VAL A 73 -20.41 -6.81 -20.84
C VAL A 73 -20.16 -7.42 -19.45
N TYR A 74 -21.19 -7.46 -18.58
CA TYR A 74 -21.13 -8.05 -17.23
C TYR A 74 -21.46 -9.56 -17.20
N GLY A 75 -21.59 -10.22 -18.35
CA GLY A 75 -21.89 -11.66 -18.44
C GLY A 75 -23.35 -12.05 -18.21
N THR A 76 -24.27 -11.09 -18.09
CA THR A 76 -25.71 -11.40 -17.99
C THR A 76 -26.30 -11.72 -19.36
N ARG A 77 -27.14 -12.77 -19.43
CA ARG A 77 -27.86 -13.16 -20.67
C ARG A 77 -28.94 -12.14 -20.99
N LEU A 78 -28.90 -11.56 -22.20
CA LEU A 78 -29.87 -10.56 -22.67
C LEU A 78 -31.00 -11.22 -23.49
N HIS A 79 -30.62 -12.01 -24.48
CA HIS A 79 -31.54 -12.67 -25.42
C HIS A 79 -30.88 -13.91 -26.05
N GLU A 80 -31.68 -14.78 -26.65
CA GLU A 80 -31.20 -15.81 -27.57
C GLU A 80 -30.64 -15.17 -28.86
N ASN A 81 -29.56 -15.71 -29.41
CA ASN A 81 -28.89 -15.14 -30.57
C ASN A 81 -29.56 -15.57 -31.89
N ASN A 82 -30.54 -14.77 -32.32
CA ASN A 82 -31.26 -15.00 -33.58
C ASN A 82 -30.65 -14.26 -34.79
N TRP A 83 -29.88 -13.19 -34.56
CA TRP A 83 -29.40 -12.27 -35.59
C TRP A 83 -28.03 -12.64 -36.17
N ILE A 84 -27.13 -13.25 -35.39
CA ILE A 84 -25.75 -13.51 -35.82
C ILE A 84 -25.57 -15.02 -35.99
N ARG A 85 -25.01 -15.43 -37.13
CA ARG A 85 -24.64 -16.82 -37.43
C ARG A 85 -23.14 -16.92 -37.69
N ILE A 86 -22.63 -18.15 -37.67
CA ILE A 86 -21.25 -18.49 -38.02
C ILE A 86 -21.27 -19.59 -39.08
N GLN A 87 -20.32 -19.58 -40.01
CA GLN A 87 -20.02 -20.72 -40.87
C GLN A 87 -18.98 -21.62 -40.15
N GLU A 88 -19.33 -22.89 -39.93
CA GLU A 88 -18.60 -23.77 -39.01
C GLU A 88 -17.18 -24.11 -39.52
N ASP A 89 -16.95 -24.18 -40.84
CA ASP A 89 -15.64 -24.53 -41.43
C ASP A 89 -14.67 -23.33 -41.57
N THR A 90 -15.21 -22.12 -41.75
CA THR A 90 -14.41 -20.93 -42.12
C THR A 90 -14.24 -19.94 -40.98
N GLY A 91 -15.05 -20.04 -39.91
CA GLY A 91 -15.06 -19.06 -38.83
C GLY A 91 -15.66 -17.71 -39.21
N LEU A 92 -16.34 -17.61 -40.36
CA LEU A 92 -17.01 -16.37 -40.80
C LEU A 92 -18.29 -16.12 -39.98
N LEU A 93 -18.33 -15.04 -39.21
CA LEU A 93 -19.55 -14.51 -38.61
C LEU A 93 -20.29 -13.58 -39.58
N TYR A 94 -21.61 -13.68 -39.64
CA TYR A 94 -22.46 -12.88 -40.53
C TYR A 94 -23.85 -12.58 -39.93
N LEU A 95 -24.52 -11.54 -40.44
CA LEU A 95 -25.89 -11.20 -40.08
C LEU A 95 -26.89 -12.10 -40.82
N ASN A 96 -27.70 -12.83 -40.06
CA ASN A 96 -28.78 -13.70 -40.54
C ASN A 96 -30.10 -12.93 -40.73
N TRP A 97 -30.30 -11.85 -39.98
CA TRP A 97 -31.45 -10.95 -40.08
C TRP A 97 -30.98 -9.48 -39.97
N SER A 98 -31.74 -8.56 -40.57
CA SER A 98 -31.46 -7.13 -40.49
C SER A 98 -31.70 -6.55 -39.09
N LEU A 99 -30.90 -5.56 -38.70
CA LEU A 99 -30.96 -4.93 -37.39
C LEU A 99 -31.90 -3.71 -37.37
N ASP A 100 -33.19 -3.97 -37.16
CA ASP A 100 -34.22 -2.94 -37.08
C ASP A 100 -34.31 -2.26 -35.69
N HIS A 101 -34.88 -1.05 -35.66
CA HIS A 101 -35.12 -0.31 -34.42
C HIS A 101 -35.95 -1.08 -33.36
N SER A 102 -36.85 -2.01 -33.74
CA SER A 102 -37.62 -2.79 -32.76
C SER A 102 -36.80 -3.91 -32.13
N SER A 103 -35.94 -4.60 -32.88
CA SER A 103 -34.96 -5.56 -32.32
C SER A 103 -34.01 -4.86 -31.36
N TRP A 104 -33.50 -3.69 -31.76
CA TRP A 104 -32.68 -2.84 -30.91
C TRP A 104 -33.36 -2.48 -29.59
N ALA A 105 -34.60 -1.97 -29.65
CA ALA A 105 -35.35 -1.58 -28.45
C ALA A 105 -35.55 -2.76 -27.48
N LYS A 106 -35.90 -3.95 -28.00
CA LYS A 106 -36.07 -5.19 -27.20
C LYS A 106 -34.78 -5.56 -26.44
N LEU A 107 -33.62 -5.46 -27.11
CA LEU A 107 -32.31 -5.73 -26.51
C LEU A 107 -31.93 -4.68 -25.45
N SER A 108 -32.19 -3.40 -25.69
CA SER A 108 -31.89 -2.34 -24.71
C SER A 108 -32.83 -2.32 -23.50
N ILE A 109 -34.10 -2.74 -23.63
CA ILE A 109 -35.06 -2.81 -22.52
C ILE A 109 -34.61 -3.85 -21.47
N ARG A 110 -34.13 -5.01 -21.91
CA ARG A 110 -33.68 -6.09 -21.01
C ARG A 110 -32.38 -5.76 -20.25
N ASN A 111 -31.64 -4.73 -20.66
CA ASN A 111 -30.42 -4.26 -20.01
C ASN A 111 -30.67 -3.35 -18.78
N GLY A 112 -31.71 -3.63 -17.98
CA GLY A 112 -32.01 -2.91 -16.74
C GLY A 112 -32.23 -1.39 -16.88
N GLY A 113 -32.72 -0.93 -18.04
CA GLY A 113 -32.89 0.50 -18.34
C GLY A 113 -31.59 1.28 -18.61
N PHE A 114 -30.48 0.59 -18.91
CA PHE A 114 -29.27 1.22 -19.44
C PHE A 114 -29.19 1.03 -20.97
N PRO A 115 -28.75 2.05 -21.73
CA PRO A 115 -28.57 1.91 -23.18
C PRO A 115 -27.54 0.82 -23.49
N LEU A 116 -27.90 -0.13 -24.34
CA LEU A 116 -27.01 -1.20 -24.76
C LEU A 116 -25.96 -0.65 -25.75
N LEU A 117 -24.75 -0.40 -25.25
CA LEU A 117 -23.62 0.10 -26.05
C LEU A 117 -22.77 -1.03 -26.64
N THR A 118 -22.62 -2.13 -25.90
CA THR A 118 -21.87 -3.32 -26.32
C THR A 118 -22.53 -4.58 -25.76
N ALA A 119 -22.65 -5.62 -26.58
CA ALA A 119 -22.93 -6.99 -26.15
C ALA A 119 -21.84 -7.93 -26.69
N TYR A 120 -21.83 -9.21 -26.31
CA TYR A 120 -20.97 -10.21 -26.94
C TYR A 120 -21.66 -11.56 -27.14
N VAL A 121 -21.10 -12.36 -28.06
CA VAL A 121 -21.36 -13.80 -28.20
C VAL A 121 -20.12 -14.60 -27.81
N GLN A 122 -20.33 -15.84 -27.41
CA GLN A 122 -19.27 -16.82 -27.18
C GLN A 122 -19.08 -17.65 -28.46
N VAL A 123 -17.84 -17.96 -28.83
CA VAL A 123 -17.51 -18.89 -29.92
C VAL A 123 -16.63 -19.99 -29.36
N PHE A 124 -16.99 -21.25 -29.60
CA PHE A 124 -16.34 -22.43 -29.06
C PHE A 124 -15.71 -23.25 -30.18
N LEU A 125 -14.61 -23.95 -29.88
CA LEU A 125 -13.96 -24.90 -30.80
C LEU A 125 -14.48 -26.32 -30.57
N LEU A 126 -14.98 -26.94 -31.62
CA LEU A 126 -15.28 -28.37 -31.64
C LEU A 126 -13.96 -29.17 -31.68
N PRO A 127 -13.87 -30.33 -31.01
CA PRO A 127 -14.96 -31.10 -30.39
C PRO A 127 -15.30 -30.71 -28.93
N THR A 128 -14.72 -29.65 -28.36
CA THR A 128 -14.75 -29.42 -26.90
C THR A 128 -16.17 -29.38 -26.31
N SER A 129 -16.39 -30.14 -25.24
CA SER A 129 -17.67 -30.22 -24.52
C SER A 129 -17.84 -29.12 -23.47
N LEU A 130 -17.35 -27.91 -23.76
CA LEU A 130 -17.42 -26.77 -22.86
C LEU A 130 -18.86 -26.33 -22.62
N ARG A 131 -19.21 -26.03 -21.38
CA ARG A 131 -20.53 -25.48 -21.00
C ARG A 131 -20.52 -23.97 -21.25
N GLU A 132 -21.69 -23.39 -21.59
CA GLU A 132 -21.81 -21.94 -21.85
C GLU A 132 -21.35 -21.03 -20.67
N GLY A 133 -21.25 -21.55 -19.44
CA GLY A 133 -20.71 -20.82 -18.30
C GLY A 133 -19.18 -20.73 -18.23
N GLU A 134 -18.46 -21.58 -18.97
CA GLU A 134 -17.02 -21.85 -18.80
C GLU A 134 -16.18 -21.33 -19.99
N CYS A 135 -16.67 -20.28 -20.69
CA CYS A 135 -15.98 -19.71 -21.84
C CYS A 135 -14.66 -19.01 -21.46
N GLN A 136 -13.56 -19.75 -21.60
CA GLN A 136 -12.17 -19.29 -21.43
C GLN A 136 -11.30 -19.75 -22.62
N TRP A 137 -10.22 -19.02 -22.87
CA TRP A 137 -9.15 -19.43 -23.81
C TRP A 137 -8.42 -20.66 -23.24
N PRO A 138 -7.98 -21.65 -24.06
CA PRO A 138 -7.95 -21.66 -25.53
C PRO A 138 -9.27 -22.03 -26.22
N GLY A 139 -10.15 -22.82 -25.59
CA GLY A 139 -11.31 -23.44 -26.24
C GLY A 139 -12.51 -22.53 -26.53
N CYS A 140 -12.55 -21.31 -25.97
CA CYS A 140 -13.58 -20.32 -26.22
C CYS A 140 -13.03 -18.90 -26.36
N ALA A 141 -13.55 -18.16 -27.35
CA ALA A 141 -13.32 -16.72 -27.55
C ALA A 141 -14.63 -15.93 -27.46
N ARG A 142 -14.52 -14.62 -27.23
CA ARG A 142 -15.66 -13.69 -27.09
C ARG A 142 -15.63 -12.65 -28.20
N VAL A 143 -16.70 -12.57 -29.00
CA VAL A 143 -16.83 -11.57 -30.06
C VAL A 143 -17.78 -10.48 -29.57
N TYR A 144 -17.23 -9.29 -29.35
CA TYR A 144 -17.93 -8.10 -28.87
C TYR A 144 -18.50 -7.30 -30.05
N PHE A 145 -19.76 -6.89 -29.92
CA PHE A 145 -20.44 -6.03 -30.88
C PHE A 145 -20.75 -4.70 -30.22
N SER A 146 -20.09 -3.64 -30.68
CA SER A 146 -20.43 -2.26 -30.31
C SER A 146 -21.59 -1.79 -31.19
N PHE A 147 -22.71 -1.51 -30.52
CA PHE A 147 -23.97 -1.16 -31.15
C PHE A 147 -24.06 0.36 -31.33
N ILE A 148 -24.25 0.83 -32.57
CA ILE A 148 -24.37 2.24 -32.93
C ILE A 148 -25.81 2.55 -33.39
N ASN A 149 -26.50 3.43 -32.67
CA ASN A 149 -27.91 3.81 -32.92
C ASN A 149 -28.04 4.84 -34.07
N THR A 150 -27.35 4.60 -35.17
CA THR A 150 -27.49 5.31 -36.44
C THR A 150 -27.40 4.29 -37.57
N THR A 151 -27.93 4.63 -38.75
CA THR A 151 -27.57 3.91 -39.98
C THR A 151 -26.07 4.07 -40.27
N PHE A 152 -25.56 3.24 -41.18
CA PHE A 152 -24.15 3.32 -41.60
C PHE A 152 -23.86 4.65 -42.32
N PRO A 153 -22.76 5.35 -41.98
CA PRO A 153 -22.42 6.64 -42.59
C PRO A 153 -21.97 6.50 -44.06
N ALA A 154 -22.12 7.56 -44.86
CA ALA A 154 -21.63 7.56 -46.23
C ALA A 154 -20.11 7.35 -46.29
N CYS A 155 -19.63 6.53 -47.23
CA CYS A 155 -18.21 6.14 -47.32
C CYS A 155 -17.23 7.32 -47.39
N SER A 156 -17.65 8.46 -47.95
CA SER A 156 -16.85 9.70 -48.04
C SER A 156 -16.78 10.53 -46.75
N SER A 157 -17.54 10.18 -45.70
CA SER A 157 -17.45 10.83 -44.38
C SER A 157 -16.67 10.02 -43.34
N LEU A 158 -16.32 8.76 -43.67
CA LEU A 158 -15.39 7.94 -42.89
C LEU A 158 -13.95 8.40 -43.12
N LYS A 159 -13.13 8.39 -42.07
CA LYS A 159 -11.69 8.71 -42.19
C LYS A 159 -10.91 7.48 -42.68
N PRO A 160 -9.80 7.64 -43.43
CA PRO A 160 -8.94 6.53 -43.83
C PRO A 160 -8.54 5.59 -42.69
N LYS A 161 -8.29 6.11 -41.48
CA LYS A 161 -8.06 5.28 -40.29
C LYS A 161 -9.24 4.37 -39.90
N GLU A 162 -10.46 4.88 -40.02
CA GLU A 162 -11.70 4.16 -39.71
C GLU A 162 -12.07 3.15 -40.80
N LEU A 163 -11.64 3.39 -42.05
CA LEU A 163 -11.71 2.45 -43.18
C LEU A 163 -10.68 1.32 -43.09
N CYS A 164 -9.47 1.59 -42.57
CA CYS A 164 -8.38 0.62 -42.44
C CYS A 164 -8.46 -0.30 -41.21
N PHE A 165 -8.84 0.24 -40.04
CA PHE A 165 -8.79 -0.51 -38.78
C PHE A 165 -9.98 -0.15 -37.88
N THR A 166 -10.93 -1.08 -37.74
CA THR A 166 -12.12 -0.92 -36.88
C THR A 166 -11.80 -1.04 -35.40
N GLU A 167 -10.87 -1.95 -35.05
CA GLU A 167 -10.41 -2.25 -33.69
C GLU A 167 -9.22 -1.39 -33.25
N THR A 168 -9.01 -1.26 -31.93
CA THR A 168 -7.80 -0.65 -31.35
C THR A 168 -7.25 -1.54 -30.23
N GLY A 169 -6.00 -1.99 -30.36
CA GLY A 169 -5.36 -2.88 -29.39
C GLY A 169 -5.46 -4.36 -29.76
N LEU A 170 -5.08 -4.70 -30.99
CA LEU A 170 -4.81 -6.10 -31.37
C LEU A 170 -3.77 -6.70 -30.42
N SER A 171 -3.92 -7.98 -30.11
CA SER A 171 -2.94 -8.77 -29.36
C SER A 171 -3.16 -10.25 -29.69
N PHE A 172 -2.12 -10.90 -30.20
CA PHE A 172 -2.19 -12.29 -30.66
C PHE A 172 -1.46 -13.23 -29.71
N ARG A 173 -2.04 -14.41 -29.50
CA ARG A 173 -1.49 -15.53 -28.72
C ARG A 173 -1.13 -16.64 -29.68
N ILE A 174 0.13 -17.07 -29.64
CA ILE A 174 0.64 -18.18 -30.45
C ILE A 174 1.43 -19.09 -29.52
N ARG A 175 1.08 -20.38 -29.48
CA ARG A 175 1.89 -21.40 -28.79
C ARG A 175 3.14 -21.70 -29.60
N GLU A 176 4.26 -21.86 -28.91
CA GLU A 176 5.50 -22.33 -29.51
C GLU A 176 5.47 -23.80 -29.88
N ASN A 177 6.47 -24.24 -30.65
CA ASN A 177 6.64 -25.62 -31.13
C ASN A 177 5.45 -26.17 -31.97
N ARG A 178 4.37 -25.40 -32.17
CA ARG A 178 3.16 -25.80 -32.90
C ARG A 178 3.25 -25.54 -34.41
N PRO A 179 2.51 -26.32 -35.24
CA PRO A 179 2.49 -26.13 -36.69
C PRO A 179 2.05 -24.71 -37.12
N PRO A 180 2.74 -24.07 -38.07
CA PRO A 180 2.35 -22.76 -38.58
C PRO A 180 0.97 -22.77 -39.28
N GLY A 181 0.29 -21.62 -39.27
CA GLY A 181 -1.03 -21.42 -39.88
C GLY A 181 -1.43 -19.94 -39.95
N THR A 182 -2.60 -19.66 -40.53
CA THR A 182 -3.23 -18.32 -40.57
C THR A 182 -3.85 -17.99 -39.21
N PHE A 183 -3.55 -16.80 -38.67
CA PHE A 183 -4.02 -16.36 -37.35
C PHE A 183 -4.76 -15.02 -37.36
N HIS A 184 -4.73 -14.28 -38.48
CA HIS A 184 -5.45 -13.02 -38.69
C HIS A 184 -5.74 -12.78 -40.18
N GLN A 185 -6.62 -11.85 -40.50
CA GLN A 185 -6.89 -11.37 -41.85
C GLN A 185 -7.27 -9.88 -41.79
N PHE A 186 -6.65 -9.03 -42.61
CA PHE A 186 -6.89 -7.57 -42.60
C PHE A 186 -8.20 -7.15 -43.29
N ARG A 187 -8.91 -8.08 -43.92
CA ARG A 187 -10.08 -7.81 -44.76
C ARG A 187 -11.31 -7.43 -43.92
N LEU A 188 -11.57 -6.13 -43.78
CA LEU A 188 -12.76 -5.58 -43.12
C LEU A 188 -14.03 -5.78 -43.98
N LEU A 189 -14.73 -6.88 -43.75
CA LEU A 189 -15.87 -7.33 -44.55
C LEU A 189 -17.04 -6.32 -44.60
N PRO A 190 -17.42 -5.61 -43.51
CA PRO A 190 -18.47 -4.60 -43.55
C PRO A 190 -18.13 -3.43 -44.45
N MET A 191 -16.86 -3.00 -44.45
CA MET A 191 -16.36 -1.89 -45.27
C MET A 191 -16.29 -2.28 -46.74
N GLN A 192 -15.88 -3.50 -47.07
CA GLN A 192 -15.90 -3.98 -48.46
C GLN A 192 -17.33 -4.16 -48.99
N PHE A 193 -18.27 -4.61 -48.15
CA PHE A 193 -19.67 -4.81 -48.53
C PHE A 193 -20.41 -3.49 -48.76
N LEU A 194 -20.15 -2.46 -47.93
CA LEU A 194 -20.86 -1.16 -47.99
C LEU A 194 -20.12 -0.08 -48.80
N CYS A 195 -18.79 -0.19 -48.95
CA CYS A 195 -17.94 0.77 -49.66
C CYS A 195 -17.03 0.10 -50.72
N PRO A 196 -17.56 -0.74 -51.64
CA PRO A 196 -16.75 -1.56 -52.56
C PRO A 196 -15.88 -0.74 -53.55
N ASN A 197 -16.17 0.54 -53.72
CA ASN A 197 -15.44 1.43 -54.64
C ASN A 197 -14.15 2.02 -54.03
N ILE A 198 -13.83 1.74 -52.75
CA ILE A 198 -12.60 2.19 -52.10
C ILE A 198 -11.59 1.04 -52.14
N SER A 199 -10.49 1.22 -52.88
CA SER A 199 -9.37 0.27 -52.88
C SER A 199 -8.43 0.53 -51.70
N MET A 200 -8.04 -0.55 -51.03
CA MET A 200 -7.17 -0.54 -49.85
C MET A 200 -6.15 -1.68 -49.96
N ALA A 201 -4.87 -1.37 -49.78
CA ALA A 201 -3.79 -2.36 -49.76
C ALA A 201 -3.22 -2.49 -48.34
N TYR A 202 -2.92 -3.71 -47.89
CA TYR A 202 -2.35 -3.96 -46.57
C TYR A 202 -0.96 -4.60 -46.70
N ARG A 203 -0.03 -4.22 -45.82
CA ARG A 203 1.33 -4.77 -45.75
C ARG A 203 1.80 -4.83 -44.30
N LEU A 204 2.50 -5.91 -43.95
CA LEU A 204 3.11 -6.08 -42.63
C LEU A 204 4.56 -5.57 -42.70
N LEU A 205 4.89 -4.54 -41.91
CA LEU A 205 6.21 -3.93 -41.85
C LEU A 205 7.03 -4.60 -40.75
N GLY A 206 8.25 -5.02 -41.12
CA GLY A 206 9.20 -5.71 -40.23
C GLY A 206 10.35 -6.41 -40.97
N GLY A 207 10.23 -6.64 -42.28
CA GLY A 207 11.30 -7.15 -43.14
C GLY A 207 11.16 -8.64 -43.49
N GLU A 208 11.80 -9.06 -44.58
CA GLU A 208 11.63 -10.40 -45.16
C GLU A 208 12.16 -11.56 -44.30
N ASN A 209 12.95 -11.27 -43.26
CA ASN A 209 13.56 -12.27 -42.38
C ASN A 209 12.66 -12.69 -41.21
N LEU A 210 11.48 -12.08 -41.03
CA LEU A 210 10.56 -12.43 -39.97
C LEU A 210 9.76 -13.72 -40.26
N PRO A 211 9.27 -14.42 -39.21
CA PRO A 211 8.42 -15.60 -39.37
C PRO A 211 7.02 -15.29 -39.89
N PHE A 212 6.60 -14.02 -39.96
CA PHE A 212 5.26 -13.62 -40.34
C PHE A 212 5.16 -13.19 -41.80
N HIS A 213 4.08 -13.59 -42.47
CA HIS A 213 3.80 -13.29 -43.86
C HIS A 213 2.36 -12.78 -44.02
N CYS A 214 2.16 -11.79 -44.91
CA CYS A 214 0.84 -11.31 -45.31
C CYS A 214 0.63 -11.65 -46.79
N ALA A 215 -0.37 -12.48 -47.10
CA ALA A 215 -0.68 -12.83 -48.48
C ALA A 215 -1.29 -11.64 -49.23
N SER A 216 -0.82 -11.36 -50.46
CA SER A 216 -1.29 -10.24 -51.28
C SER A 216 -2.77 -10.33 -51.64
N ASP A 217 -3.27 -11.54 -51.88
CA ASP A 217 -4.54 -11.75 -52.59
C ASP A 217 -5.70 -12.01 -51.60
N SER A 218 -5.46 -12.77 -50.53
CA SER A 218 -6.46 -13.01 -49.47
C SER A 218 -6.41 -11.95 -48.37
N LEU A 219 -5.26 -11.29 -48.15
CA LEU A 219 -4.96 -10.42 -47.00
C LEU A 219 -4.93 -11.17 -45.65
N GLU A 220 -4.70 -12.48 -45.68
CA GLU A 220 -4.40 -13.31 -44.51
C GLU A 220 -2.99 -13.08 -43.99
N VAL A 221 -2.84 -13.18 -42.67
CA VAL A 221 -1.55 -13.16 -41.96
C VAL A 221 -1.28 -14.55 -41.39
N SER A 222 -0.16 -15.14 -41.79
CA SER A 222 0.24 -16.49 -41.42
C SER A 222 1.70 -16.56 -40.96
N MET A 223 2.05 -17.67 -40.32
CA MET A 223 3.43 -18.00 -39.95
C MET A 223 4.10 -18.83 -41.04
N ARG A 224 5.42 -18.68 -41.18
CA ARG A 224 6.28 -19.44 -42.11
C ARG A 224 6.91 -20.68 -41.48
N TRP A 225 7.23 -20.62 -40.19
CA TRP A 225 7.79 -21.70 -39.38
C TRP A 225 7.21 -21.63 -37.95
N ALA A 226 7.39 -22.68 -37.15
CA ALA A 226 6.97 -22.70 -35.75
C ALA A 226 7.75 -21.64 -34.94
N LEU A 227 7.12 -21.06 -33.92
CA LEU A 227 7.78 -20.11 -33.00
C LEU A 227 8.32 -20.84 -31.77
N ASP A 228 9.17 -20.15 -31.03
CA ASP A 228 9.92 -20.57 -29.84
C ASP A 228 10.14 -19.28 -29.01
N ARG A 229 9.81 -19.29 -27.72
CA ARG A 229 9.81 -18.13 -26.83
C ARG A 229 11.18 -17.89 -26.21
N GLU A 230 11.99 -18.93 -26.07
CA GLU A 230 13.37 -19.00 -25.56
C GLU A 230 14.31 -18.27 -26.52
N HIS A 231 13.94 -18.20 -27.80
CA HIS A 231 14.53 -17.38 -28.83
C HIS A 231 13.94 -15.96 -28.87
N GLN A 232 12.60 -15.78 -28.75
CA GLN A 232 11.97 -14.46 -28.71
C GLN A 232 10.50 -14.45 -28.20
N GLU A 233 10.25 -13.99 -26.96
CA GLU A 233 8.90 -13.95 -26.36
C GLU A 233 7.89 -12.98 -27.03
N LYS A 234 8.34 -11.94 -27.74
CA LYS A 234 7.47 -10.87 -28.29
C LYS A 234 7.95 -10.35 -29.64
N TYR A 235 7.00 -10.11 -30.54
CA TYR A 235 7.22 -9.47 -31.84
C TYR A 235 6.36 -8.20 -31.95
N GLU A 236 7.00 -7.04 -31.87
CA GLU A 236 6.40 -5.71 -32.03
C GLU A 236 6.38 -5.32 -33.53
N LEU A 237 5.37 -5.77 -34.26
CA LEU A 237 5.24 -5.52 -35.70
C LEU A 237 4.40 -4.26 -35.98
N VAL A 238 4.44 -3.76 -37.22
CA VAL A 238 3.56 -2.67 -37.66
C VAL A 238 2.75 -3.09 -38.88
N ALA A 239 1.42 -3.13 -38.75
CA ALA A 239 0.53 -3.27 -39.89
C ALA A 239 0.32 -1.90 -40.54
N ALA A 240 0.52 -1.81 -41.86
CA ALA A 240 0.27 -0.61 -42.65
C ALA A 240 -0.84 -0.87 -43.68
N CYS A 241 -1.76 0.09 -43.79
CA CYS A 241 -2.87 0.11 -44.72
C CYS A 241 -2.79 1.37 -45.58
N THR A 242 -2.76 1.21 -46.90
CA THR A 242 -2.79 2.30 -47.89
C THR A 242 -4.20 2.45 -48.42
N VAL A 243 -4.81 3.62 -48.26
CA VAL A 243 -6.15 3.94 -48.83
C VAL A 243 -5.96 4.80 -50.08
N HIS A 244 -6.45 4.31 -51.23
CA HIS A 244 -6.33 5.01 -52.51
C HIS A 244 -7.52 5.95 -52.74
N LEU A 245 -7.37 7.24 -52.43
CA LEU A 245 -8.44 8.24 -52.56
C LEU A 245 -8.34 9.04 -53.87
N GLY A 246 -8.25 8.31 -54.99
CA GLY A 246 -8.35 8.81 -56.37
C GLY A 246 -7.18 9.63 -56.92
N THR A 247 -6.65 10.59 -56.15
CA THR A 247 -5.48 11.41 -56.50
C THR A 247 -4.43 11.52 -55.39
N ARG A 248 -4.71 10.90 -54.23
CA ARG A 248 -3.78 10.80 -53.09
C ARG A 248 -3.97 9.46 -52.40
N ASP A 249 -2.85 8.89 -51.97
CA ASP A 249 -2.82 7.72 -51.11
C ASP A 249 -2.54 8.16 -49.66
N GLU A 250 -3.26 7.60 -48.69
CA GLU A 250 -2.95 7.78 -47.26
C GLU A 250 -2.52 6.46 -46.62
N ASP A 251 -1.30 6.43 -46.07
CA ASP A 251 -0.74 5.31 -45.31
C ASP A 251 -1.10 5.43 -43.82
N ILE A 252 -1.90 4.49 -43.32
CA ILE A 252 -2.26 4.34 -41.91
C ILE A 252 -1.46 3.19 -41.30
N MET A 253 -0.67 3.48 -40.26
CA MET A 253 0.12 2.48 -39.53
C MET A 253 -0.45 2.21 -38.13
N VAL A 254 -0.50 0.94 -37.72
CA VAL A 254 -0.91 0.51 -36.37
C VAL A 254 0.05 -0.56 -35.80
N PRO A 255 0.31 -0.57 -34.48
CA PRO A 255 1.03 -1.66 -33.83
C PRO A 255 0.29 -3.00 -33.97
N PHE A 256 1.05 -4.06 -34.19
CA PHE A 256 0.57 -5.43 -34.39
C PHE A 256 1.41 -6.38 -33.50
N PRO A 257 1.14 -6.41 -32.18
CA PRO A 257 1.95 -7.18 -31.25
C PRO A 257 1.53 -8.66 -31.23
N VAL A 258 2.53 -9.54 -31.40
CA VAL A 258 2.37 -11.00 -31.25
C VAL A 258 3.15 -11.44 -30.01
N THR A 259 2.51 -12.21 -29.13
CA THR A 259 3.12 -12.81 -27.94
C THR A 259 3.21 -14.32 -28.12
N VAL A 260 4.41 -14.87 -27.94
CA VAL A 260 4.62 -16.32 -27.90
C VAL A 260 4.26 -16.83 -26.50
N TYR A 261 3.58 -17.96 -26.45
CA TYR A 261 3.11 -18.61 -25.23
C TYR A 261 3.93 -19.86 -24.95
N ASP A 262 4.42 -19.88 -23.71
CA ASP A 262 5.25 -20.84 -23.02
C ASP A 262 4.58 -22.23 -22.91
N GLU A 263 5.34 -23.29 -23.18
CA GLU A 263 5.08 -24.68 -22.82
C GLU A 263 6.20 -25.19 -21.88
N ASP A 264 6.06 -26.40 -21.33
CA ASP A 264 6.95 -26.94 -20.28
C ASP A 264 7.98 -27.87 -20.95
N ASP A 265 9.02 -27.27 -21.54
CA ASP A 265 9.87 -27.84 -22.61
C ASP A 265 11.37 -27.82 -22.26
N SER A 266 11.81 -26.93 -21.36
CA SER A 266 13.18 -26.87 -20.85
C SER A 266 13.34 -27.66 -19.54
N PRO A 267 14.40 -28.48 -19.40
CA PRO A 267 14.67 -29.16 -18.15
C PRO A 267 15.44 -28.24 -17.16
N PRO A 268 15.18 -28.32 -15.84
CA PRO A 268 15.90 -27.53 -14.84
C PRO A 268 17.42 -27.77 -14.88
N THR A 269 18.20 -26.69 -14.92
CA THR A 269 19.66 -26.70 -15.11
C THR A 269 20.44 -26.02 -13.99
N PHE A 270 21.77 -26.22 -13.96
CA PHE A 270 22.68 -25.48 -13.08
C PHE A 270 23.30 -24.27 -13.78
N LEU A 271 23.19 -23.07 -13.19
CA LEU A 271 23.78 -21.83 -13.72
C LEU A 271 25.30 -21.88 -13.99
N LYS A 272 26.02 -22.81 -13.34
CA LYS A 272 27.49 -22.94 -13.42
C LYS A 272 28.00 -24.40 -13.41
N GLY A 273 27.11 -25.38 -13.34
CA GLY A 273 27.47 -26.77 -13.01
C GLY A 273 27.72 -27.05 -11.52
N ASP A 274 27.59 -26.05 -10.64
CA ASP A 274 27.70 -26.21 -9.18
C ASP A 274 26.45 -26.93 -8.62
N ASP A 275 26.53 -28.26 -8.46
CA ASP A 275 25.51 -29.11 -7.82
C ASP A 275 25.57 -29.08 -6.28
N THR A 276 26.66 -28.56 -5.74
CA THR A 276 27.12 -28.75 -4.36
C THR A 276 27.31 -27.43 -3.62
N ALA A 277 26.56 -27.22 -2.55
CA ALA A 277 26.80 -26.12 -1.60
C ALA A 277 27.40 -26.64 -0.29
N SER A 278 28.50 -26.03 0.15
CA SER A 278 29.17 -26.38 1.41
C SER A 278 28.97 -25.28 2.46
N ALA A 279 28.59 -25.65 3.68
CA ALA A 279 28.25 -24.72 4.75
C ALA A 279 28.66 -25.22 6.15
N ILE A 280 28.97 -24.27 7.04
CA ILE A 280 29.40 -24.54 8.42
C ILE A 280 28.36 -23.93 9.38
N VAL A 281 27.86 -24.74 10.31
CA VAL A 281 26.94 -24.32 11.38
C VAL A 281 27.70 -24.29 12.69
N GLU A 282 28.24 -23.12 13.03
CA GLU A 282 29.01 -22.89 14.25
C GLU A 282 28.24 -22.01 15.25
N PHE A 283 28.29 -20.69 15.15
CA PHE A 283 27.65 -19.78 16.11
C PHE A 283 26.16 -19.51 15.84
N LYS A 284 25.71 -19.63 14.59
CA LYS A 284 24.33 -19.38 14.16
C LYS A 284 23.49 -20.65 14.21
N ARG A 285 22.94 -20.96 15.39
CA ARG A 285 22.22 -22.21 15.70
C ARG A 285 20.70 -22.06 15.82
N LYS A 286 20.15 -20.88 15.54
CA LYS A 286 18.72 -20.58 15.72
C LYS A 286 17.85 -21.29 14.68
N GLU A 287 16.68 -21.74 15.08
CA GLU A 287 15.60 -22.12 14.16
C GLU A 287 15.28 -20.98 13.17
N GLY A 288 15.03 -21.33 11.90
CA GLY A 288 14.83 -20.38 10.80
C GLY A 288 16.12 -19.80 10.21
N THR A 289 17.31 -20.20 10.68
CA THR A 289 18.58 -19.80 10.05
C THR A 289 18.77 -20.51 8.72
N VAL A 290 18.96 -19.74 7.63
CA VAL A 290 19.42 -20.27 6.35
C VAL A 290 20.89 -20.69 6.48
N VAL A 291 21.18 -21.93 6.15
CA VAL A 291 22.51 -22.58 6.25
C VAL A 291 23.25 -22.50 4.92
N ALA A 292 22.55 -22.77 3.82
CA ALA A 292 23.09 -22.80 2.47
C ALA A 292 21.99 -22.46 1.45
N THR A 293 22.39 -21.99 0.27
CA THR A 293 21.51 -21.76 -0.88
C THR A 293 22.14 -22.36 -2.13
N LEU A 294 21.34 -23.05 -2.94
CA LEU A 294 21.65 -23.37 -4.33
C LEU A 294 20.63 -22.69 -5.24
N HIS A 295 21.04 -22.42 -6.48
CA HIS A 295 20.21 -21.79 -7.50
C HIS A 295 20.12 -22.73 -8.71
N VAL A 296 18.91 -23.15 -9.03
CA VAL A 296 18.58 -23.88 -10.28
C VAL A 296 18.01 -22.86 -11.26
N PHE A 297 18.39 -22.96 -12.52
CA PHE A 297 17.86 -22.12 -13.60
C PHE A 297 16.97 -22.94 -14.50
N ASP A 298 15.78 -22.42 -14.76
CA ASP A 298 14.88 -22.92 -15.76
C ASP A 298 14.62 -21.84 -16.81
N SER A 299 14.54 -22.22 -18.09
CA SER A 299 14.19 -21.28 -19.16
C SER A 299 12.73 -20.84 -19.02
N ASP A 300 11.89 -21.75 -18.52
CA ASP A 300 10.43 -21.69 -18.59
C ASP A 300 9.87 -20.73 -17.51
N VAL A 301 8.72 -20.11 -17.76
CA VAL A 301 8.19 -18.99 -16.95
C VAL A 301 7.11 -19.48 -16.00
N VAL A 302 7.57 -20.16 -14.94
CA VAL A 302 6.70 -20.76 -13.92
C VAL A 302 5.91 -19.66 -13.16
N PRO A 303 4.58 -19.61 -13.27
CA PRO A 303 3.80 -18.49 -12.76
C PRO A 303 3.82 -18.45 -11.22
N SER A 304 4.07 -17.27 -10.65
CA SER A 304 4.20 -16.98 -9.20
C SER A 304 2.85 -17.05 -8.41
N SER A 305 2.17 -18.18 -8.55
CA SER A 305 0.83 -18.53 -8.07
C SER A 305 0.87 -19.75 -7.14
N GLY A 306 -0.26 -20.08 -6.51
CA GLY A 306 -0.37 -21.23 -5.61
C GLY A 306 -0.27 -22.61 -6.29
N GLU A 307 -0.26 -22.68 -7.61
CA GLU A 307 -0.11 -23.93 -8.38
C GLU A 307 1.35 -24.38 -8.47
N LEU A 308 2.30 -23.47 -8.32
CA LEU A 308 3.74 -23.73 -8.43
C LEU A 308 4.24 -24.77 -7.41
N LEU A 309 3.62 -24.81 -6.22
CA LEU A 309 3.84 -25.79 -5.15
C LEU A 309 3.37 -27.22 -5.50
N ARG A 310 2.75 -27.43 -6.66
CA ARG A 310 2.41 -28.75 -7.21
C ARG A 310 3.35 -29.21 -8.31
N ARG A 311 3.94 -28.27 -9.06
CA ARG A 311 4.84 -28.55 -10.21
C ARG A 311 6.25 -28.89 -9.75
N TYR A 312 6.93 -27.89 -9.20
CA TYR A 312 8.29 -28.05 -8.70
C TYR A 312 8.26 -28.58 -7.29
N THR A 313 8.60 -29.85 -7.14
CA THR A 313 8.65 -30.54 -5.84
C THR A 313 10.10 -30.71 -5.39
N SER A 314 10.40 -30.29 -4.16
CA SER A 314 11.73 -30.48 -3.56
C SER A 314 11.66 -31.47 -2.40
N THR A 315 12.22 -32.67 -2.59
CA THR A 315 12.23 -33.75 -1.61
C THR A 315 13.62 -33.93 -1.02
N LEU A 316 13.80 -33.59 0.26
CA LEU A 316 14.99 -33.97 1.03
C LEU A 316 15.01 -35.50 1.19
N LEU A 317 15.99 -36.17 0.59
CA LEU A 317 16.03 -37.62 0.55
C LEU A 317 16.28 -38.22 1.94
N PRO A 318 15.58 -39.31 2.32
CA PRO A 318 15.73 -39.92 3.63
C PRO A 318 17.07 -40.64 3.76
N GLY A 319 17.80 -40.35 4.85
CA GLY A 319 19.07 -41.00 5.17
C GLY A 319 19.41 -40.95 6.67
N ASP A 320 19.33 -39.77 7.27
CA ASP A 320 19.45 -39.58 8.73
C ASP A 320 18.17 -38.95 9.31
N ALA A 321 17.57 -39.63 10.30
CA ALA A 321 16.40 -39.13 11.01
C ALA A 321 16.71 -37.86 11.84
N TRP A 322 17.95 -37.67 12.29
CA TRP A 322 18.37 -36.41 12.91
C TRP A 322 18.41 -35.28 11.89
N ALA A 323 18.88 -35.53 10.66
CA ALA A 323 18.88 -34.54 9.59
C ALA A 323 17.46 -34.10 9.19
N LEU A 324 16.53 -35.06 9.00
CA LEU A 324 15.13 -34.78 8.68
C LEU A 324 14.38 -34.01 9.79
N GLN A 325 14.83 -34.10 11.05
CA GLN A 325 14.31 -33.27 12.14
C GLN A 325 15.01 -31.90 12.27
N THR A 326 16.27 -31.81 11.86
CA THR A 326 17.14 -30.63 12.05
C THR A 326 17.06 -29.64 10.89
N PHE A 327 16.89 -30.12 9.65
CA PHE A 327 16.87 -29.29 8.45
C PHE A 327 15.56 -29.45 7.69
N ARG A 328 15.17 -28.38 6.99
CA ARG A 328 14.18 -28.41 5.91
C ARG A 328 14.74 -27.69 4.68
N VAL A 329 14.14 -27.96 3.52
CA VAL A 329 14.38 -27.19 2.30
C VAL A 329 13.25 -26.18 2.16
N GLU A 330 13.59 -24.93 1.94
CA GLU A 330 12.66 -23.88 1.53
C GLU A 330 12.95 -23.54 0.06
N HIS A 331 11.90 -23.51 -0.77
CA HIS A 331 11.97 -23.22 -2.19
C HIS A 331 11.29 -21.87 -2.48
N SER A 332 11.94 -21.03 -3.29
CA SER A 332 11.32 -19.82 -3.83
C SER A 332 11.79 -19.54 -5.25
N PRO A 333 10.88 -19.51 -6.25
CA PRO A 333 11.19 -19.06 -7.60
C PRO A 333 11.27 -17.54 -7.69
N ASN A 334 12.01 -17.04 -8.68
CA ASN A 334 12.09 -15.64 -9.03
C ASN A 334 12.24 -15.47 -10.55
N GLU A 335 11.35 -14.70 -11.18
CA GLU A 335 11.47 -14.35 -12.60
C GLU A 335 12.71 -13.47 -12.84
N THR A 336 13.49 -13.80 -13.86
CA THR A 336 14.71 -13.09 -14.29
C THR A 336 14.63 -12.78 -15.78
N LEU A 337 15.50 -11.87 -16.26
CA LEU A 337 15.63 -11.56 -17.69
C LEU A 337 16.98 -12.06 -18.21
N VAL A 338 16.94 -12.98 -19.16
CA VAL A 338 18.10 -13.55 -19.85
C VAL A 338 18.16 -12.99 -21.27
N GLN A 339 19.38 -12.88 -21.82
CA GLN A 339 19.60 -12.37 -23.16
C GLN A 339 19.79 -13.52 -24.15
N ALA A 340 18.85 -13.68 -25.10
CA ALA A 340 18.98 -14.61 -26.22
C ALA A 340 18.84 -13.86 -27.55
N ASN A 341 19.75 -14.13 -28.49
CA ASN A 341 19.78 -13.54 -29.84
C ASN A 341 19.62 -12.00 -29.92
N GLY A 342 20.01 -11.29 -28.85
CA GLY A 342 19.91 -9.84 -28.74
C GLY A 342 18.60 -9.32 -28.13
N SER A 343 17.61 -10.19 -27.92
CA SER A 343 16.38 -9.88 -27.17
C SER A 343 16.55 -10.15 -25.65
N LEU A 344 15.59 -9.70 -24.84
CA LEU A 344 15.50 -10.01 -23.40
C LEU A 344 14.24 -10.83 -23.16
N ILE A 345 14.41 -11.99 -22.53
CA ILE A 345 13.38 -13.03 -22.38
C ILE A 345 13.29 -13.39 -20.90
N ARG A 346 12.08 -13.72 -20.44
CA ARG A 346 11.85 -14.12 -19.05
C ARG A 346 12.18 -15.60 -18.87
N ALA A 347 12.78 -15.91 -17.72
CA ALA A 347 13.19 -17.25 -17.31
C ALA A 347 13.24 -17.33 -15.78
N THR A 348 13.11 -18.51 -15.18
CA THR A 348 12.88 -18.65 -13.73
C THR A 348 14.12 -19.15 -13.00
N VAL A 349 14.54 -18.44 -11.93
CA VAL A 349 15.59 -18.91 -11.01
C VAL A 349 14.97 -19.43 -9.74
N HIS A 350 15.26 -20.69 -9.41
CA HIS A 350 14.72 -21.42 -8.28
C HIS A 350 15.75 -21.45 -7.15
N ASP A 351 15.54 -20.63 -6.13
CA ASP A 351 16.33 -20.67 -4.90
C ASP A 351 15.89 -21.89 -4.07
N TYR A 352 16.82 -22.81 -3.82
CA TYR A 352 16.68 -23.91 -2.87
C TYR A 352 17.56 -23.65 -1.66
N ARG A 353 16.93 -23.33 -0.54
CA ARG A 353 17.58 -22.88 0.71
C ARG A 353 17.47 -23.97 1.77
N LEU A 354 18.61 -24.41 2.29
CA LEU A 354 18.65 -25.32 3.43
C LEU A 354 18.51 -24.50 4.72
N VAL A 355 17.51 -24.82 5.56
CA VAL A 355 17.14 -24.02 6.73
C VAL A 355 17.08 -24.88 7.99
N LEU A 356 17.58 -24.36 9.13
CA LEU A 356 17.44 -25.00 10.44
C LEU A 356 15.97 -25.05 10.87
N ASN A 357 15.43 -26.26 11.00
CA ASN A 357 14.06 -26.55 11.42
C ASN A 357 13.89 -26.64 12.95
N ARG A 358 14.98 -26.56 13.71
CA ARG A 358 15.00 -26.40 15.18
C ARG A 358 16.30 -25.72 15.61
N SER A 359 16.32 -25.15 16.82
CA SER A 359 17.55 -24.60 17.38
C SER A 359 18.49 -25.71 17.88
N LEU A 360 19.80 -25.60 17.60
CA LEU A 360 20.79 -26.64 17.93
C LEU A 360 21.59 -26.34 19.21
N PRO A 361 21.85 -27.34 20.08
CA PRO A 361 22.70 -27.16 21.25
C PRO A 361 24.19 -27.08 20.89
N ILE A 362 25.00 -26.47 21.76
CA ILE A 362 26.44 -26.27 21.58
C ILE A 362 27.29 -27.56 21.63
N SER A 363 26.68 -28.69 21.98
CA SER A 363 27.33 -30.00 22.05
C SER A 363 27.25 -30.82 20.76
N GLU A 364 26.40 -30.44 19.79
CA GLU A 364 26.32 -31.16 18.51
C GLU A 364 27.57 -30.91 17.67
N SER A 365 28.19 -32.01 17.21
CA SER A 365 29.35 -32.05 16.33
C SER A 365 29.12 -33.17 15.30
N ARG A 366 28.83 -32.80 14.05
CA ARG A 366 28.47 -33.72 12.96
C ARG A 366 28.86 -33.13 11.61
N THR A 367 29.37 -33.94 10.69
CA THR A 367 29.45 -33.58 9.27
C THR A 367 28.55 -34.52 8.47
N LEU A 368 27.75 -33.96 7.56
CA LEU A 368 26.73 -34.67 6.79
C LEU A 368 26.77 -34.19 5.34
N GLN A 369 26.43 -35.07 4.41
CA GLN A 369 26.01 -34.68 3.06
C GLN A 369 24.52 -34.98 2.94
N LEU A 370 23.74 -33.95 2.60
CA LEU A 370 22.30 -34.06 2.35
C LEU A 370 22.06 -34.01 0.83
N ALA A 371 21.11 -34.80 0.36
CA ALA A 371 20.71 -34.83 -1.05
C ALA A 371 19.23 -34.41 -1.16
N VAL A 372 18.93 -33.49 -2.08
CA VAL A 372 17.59 -32.98 -2.34
C VAL A 372 17.24 -33.25 -3.79
N LEU A 373 16.23 -34.07 -4.01
CA LEU A 373 15.66 -34.28 -5.33
C LEU A 373 14.73 -33.10 -5.65
N VAL A 374 15.06 -32.35 -6.69
CA VAL A 374 14.13 -31.45 -7.38
C VAL A 374 13.49 -32.27 -8.50
N ASN A 375 12.17 -32.29 -8.54
CA ASN A 375 11.39 -32.91 -9.60
C ASN A 375 10.35 -31.92 -10.10
N ASP A 376 10.42 -31.59 -11.38
CA ASP A 376 9.32 -31.02 -12.14
C ASP A 376 8.33 -32.12 -12.54
N SER A 377 7.03 -31.86 -12.41
CA SER A 377 5.97 -32.79 -12.81
C SER A 377 5.36 -32.48 -14.17
N ASP A 378 5.50 -31.26 -14.68
CA ASP A 378 4.75 -30.80 -15.86
C ASP A 378 5.62 -30.81 -17.13
N PHE A 379 6.94 -30.93 -16.99
CA PHE A 379 7.95 -31.09 -18.05
C PHE A 379 7.61 -32.20 -19.06
N GLN A 380 7.42 -31.77 -20.32
CA GLN A 380 7.10 -32.60 -21.49
C GLN A 380 8.25 -32.65 -22.52
N GLY A 381 9.32 -31.90 -22.30
CA GLY A 381 10.47 -31.79 -23.20
C GLY A 381 11.39 -33.02 -23.30
N PRO A 382 12.38 -32.99 -24.22
CA PRO A 382 13.29 -34.11 -24.48
C PRO A 382 14.43 -34.19 -23.45
N GLY A 383 14.16 -34.74 -22.26
CA GLY A 383 15.20 -34.89 -21.24
C GLY A 383 14.79 -35.61 -19.96
N LYS A 384 15.12 -35.00 -18.82
CA LYS A 384 14.65 -35.40 -17.49
C LYS A 384 14.34 -34.14 -16.69
N GLY A 385 13.08 -33.95 -16.29
CA GLY A 385 12.66 -32.92 -15.33
C GLY A 385 13.12 -33.18 -13.89
N THR A 386 14.29 -33.81 -13.68
CA THR A 386 14.79 -34.18 -12.34
C THR A 386 16.25 -33.78 -12.16
N LEU A 387 16.51 -33.09 -11.06
CA LEU A 387 17.83 -32.57 -10.69
C LEU A 387 18.14 -32.94 -9.24
N LEU A 388 19.40 -33.28 -8.94
CA LEU A 388 19.84 -33.66 -7.60
C LEU A 388 20.77 -32.58 -7.05
N LEU A 389 20.39 -32.00 -5.92
CA LEU A 389 21.16 -30.96 -5.23
C LEU A 389 21.86 -31.57 -4.00
N HIS A 390 23.10 -31.16 -3.76
CA HIS A 390 23.92 -31.67 -2.66
C HIS A 390 24.31 -30.56 -1.68
N PHE A 391 24.08 -30.78 -0.38
CA PHE A 391 24.47 -29.86 0.68
C PHE A 391 25.45 -30.53 1.65
N ASN A 392 26.70 -30.08 1.64
CA ASN A 392 27.75 -30.53 2.57
C ASN A 392 27.71 -29.66 3.83
N VAL A 393 27.20 -30.19 4.94
CA VAL A 393 26.96 -29.43 6.17
C VAL A 393 27.86 -29.92 7.30
N SER A 394 28.70 -29.04 7.82
CA SER A 394 29.52 -29.29 9.01
C SER A 394 28.98 -28.51 10.21
N VAL A 395 28.37 -29.20 11.16
CA VAL A 395 28.00 -28.66 12.47
C VAL A 395 29.19 -28.86 13.41
N LEU A 396 29.82 -27.78 13.84
CA LEU A 396 30.96 -27.81 14.78
C LEU A 396 30.47 -27.72 16.23
N PRO A 397 31.21 -28.21 17.25
CA PRO A 397 30.86 -27.96 18.65
C PRO A 397 31.31 -26.56 19.08
N VAL A 398 30.51 -25.87 19.90
CA VAL A 398 30.91 -24.56 20.47
C VAL A 398 31.42 -24.75 21.89
N SER A 399 32.62 -24.22 22.16
CA SER A 399 33.24 -24.19 23.48
C SER A 399 33.06 -22.82 24.14
N LEU A 400 32.62 -22.80 25.39
CA LEU A 400 32.46 -21.57 26.16
C LEU A 400 33.82 -21.16 26.75
N HIS A 401 34.59 -20.33 26.05
CA HIS A 401 35.83 -19.76 26.57
C HIS A 401 35.60 -18.38 27.21
N LEU A 402 36.20 -18.19 28.40
CA LEU A 402 36.25 -16.91 29.12
C LEU A 402 37.70 -16.44 29.18
N PRO A 403 37.96 -15.12 29.25
CA PRO A 403 39.27 -14.57 29.59
C PRO A 403 39.80 -15.11 30.92
N SER A 404 41.12 -15.24 31.03
CA SER A 404 41.80 -15.84 32.19
C SER A 404 41.54 -15.14 33.53
N ALA A 405 41.20 -13.85 33.50
CA ALA A 405 40.75 -13.05 34.64
C ALA A 405 40.01 -11.80 34.16
N TYR A 406 39.15 -11.24 35.02
CA TYR A 406 38.57 -9.91 34.88
C TYR A 406 39.03 -8.99 36.02
N SER A 407 39.28 -7.72 35.70
CA SER A 407 39.68 -6.69 36.66
C SER A 407 38.94 -5.37 36.38
N PHE A 408 38.22 -4.83 37.37
CA PHE A 408 37.56 -3.53 37.27
C PHE A 408 37.82 -2.68 38.52
N THR A 409 37.78 -1.36 38.38
CA THR A 409 37.79 -0.40 39.49
C THR A 409 36.35 0.00 39.84
N LEU A 410 36.06 0.23 41.11
CA LEU A 410 34.74 0.69 41.57
C LEU A 410 34.90 1.81 42.59
N ASN A 411 34.27 2.96 42.31
CA ASN A 411 34.28 4.11 43.21
C ASN A 411 33.37 3.83 44.43
N ARG A 412 33.84 4.09 45.65
CA ARG A 412 33.03 3.96 46.89
C ARG A 412 31.77 4.84 46.95
N ARG A 413 31.60 5.78 46.02
CA ARG A 413 30.40 6.62 45.87
C ARG A 413 29.37 6.09 44.85
N ALA A 414 29.67 4.99 44.15
CA ALA A 414 28.77 4.41 43.16
C ALA A 414 27.40 4.07 43.77
N ARG A 415 26.32 4.41 43.06
CA ARG A 415 24.95 4.22 43.53
C ARG A 415 24.40 2.86 43.09
N HIS A 416 23.31 2.43 43.72
CA HIS A 416 22.61 1.20 43.36
C HIS A 416 22.18 1.21 41.87
N PHE A 417 22.28 0.04 41.22
CA PHE A 417 22.19 -0.18 39.77
C PHE A 417 23.29 0.44 38.88
N ALA A 418 24.35 1.07 39.43
CA ALA A 418 25.44 1.57 38.60
C ALA A 418 26.15 0.44 37.84
N GLN A 419 26.28 0.57 36.51
CA GLN A 419 26.99 -0.39 35.67
C GLN A 419 28.50 -0.26 35.85
N VAL A 420 29.20 -1.37 36.07
CA VAL A 420 30.65 -1.40 36.35
C VAL A 420 31.45 -1.93 35.15
N GLY A 421 30.88 -2.86 34.39
CA GLY A 421 31.53 -3.48 33.23
C GLY A 421 30.71 -4.63 32.65
N LYS A 422 31.12 -5.16 31.51
CA LYS A 422 30.51 -6.36 30.88
C LYS A 422 31.48 -7.54 30.93
N VAL A 423 30.94 -8.73 31.20
CA VAL A 423 31.62 -10.04 31.09
C VAL A 423 30.99 -10.83 29.94
N SER A 424 31.78 -11.64 29.25
CA SER A 424 31.33 -12.32 28.03
C SER A 424 32.18 -13.55 27.71
N VAL A 425 31.53 -14.54 27.10
CA VAL A 425 32.19 -15.62 26.38
C VAL A 425 32.78 -15.07 25.08
N GLU A 426 33.91 -15.62 24.64
CA GLU A 426 34.53 -15.31 23.35
C GLU A 426 33.55 -15.53 22.18
N HIS A 427 33.63 -14.69 21.13
CA HIS A 427 32.73 -14.72 19.96
C HIS A 427 31.21 -14.55 20.26
N CYS A 428 30.81 -14.12 21.46
CA CYS A 428 29.40 -13.99 21.85
C CYS A 428 28.53 -13.13 20.91
N GLN A 429 29.10 -12.13 20.23
CA GLN A 429 28.39 -11.27 19.26
C GLN A 429 27.91 -12.03 18.01
N GLU A 430 28.47 -13.21 17.72
CA GLU A 430 28.07 -14.05 16.59
C GLU A 430 26.98 -15.08 16.98
N PHE A 431 26.74 -15.27 18.29
CA PHE A 431 25.85 -16.30 18.80
C PHE A 431 24.40 -16.00 18.43
N THR A 432 23.74 -16.92 17.72
CA THR A 432 22.30 -16.83 17.44
C THR A 432 21.62 -18.13 17.84
N GLY A 433 20.66 -18.05 18.77
CA GLY A 433 19.98 -19.24 19.32
C GLY A 433 20.75 -19.99 20.41
N ILE A 434 21.93 -19.49 20.81
CA ILE A 434 22.69 -19.98 21.97
C ILE A 434 22.35 -19.09 23.18
N HIS A 435 22.06 -19.70 24.33
CA HIS A 435 21.63 -18.98 25.53
C HIS A 435 22.56 -19.24 26.73
N VAL A 436 23.66 -18.50 26.76
CA VAL A 436 24.55 -18.40 27.93
C VAL A 436 23.85 -17.64 29.06
N GLN A 437 24.08 -18.02 30.30
CA GLN A 437 23.70 -17.30 31.52
C GLN A 437 24.94 -17.04 32.38
N TYR A 438 25.11 -15.81 32.86
CA TYR A 438 26.21 -15.45 33.75
C TYR A 438 25.72 -15.38 35.20
N LYS A 439 26.56 -15.86 36.13
CA LYS A 439 26.35 -15.81 37.57
C LYS A 439 27.65 -15.41 38.26
N LEU A 440 27.54 -14.72 39.40
CA LEU A 440 28.66 -14.50 40.30
C LEU A 440 28.59 -15.50 41.46
N GLN A 441 29.71 -16.13 41.77
CA GLN A 441 29.95 -16.81 43.03
C GLN A 441 30.89 -15.96 43.86
N PHE A 442 30.58 -15.74 45.14
CA PHE A 442 31.39 -14.89 46.02
C PHE A 442 32.40 -15.75 46.80
N SER A 443 33.66 -15.29 46.88
CA SER A 443 34.77 -16.09 47.41
C SER A 443 35.34 -15.56 48.74
N GLY A 444 34.82 -14.45 49.26
CA GLY A 444 35.31 -13.78 50.47
C GLY A 444 34.29 -13.73 51.63
N ALA A 445 34.58 -12.91 52.64
CA ALA A 445 33.68 -12.63 53.75
C ALA A 445 32.82 -11.38 53.48
N ASN A 446 31.51 -11.45 53.76
CA ASN A 446 30.48 -10.39 53.95
C ASN A 446 30.47 -9.09 53.09
N CYS A 447 31.28 -8.95 52.05
CA CYS A 447 31.42 -7.77 51.19
C CYS A 447 30.75 -7.94 49.81
N SER A 448 29.55 -8.54 49.74
CA SER A 448 28.91 -8.89 48.46
C SER A 448 28.19 -7.70 47.79
N ALA A 449 28.95 -6.71 47.30
CA ALA A 449 28.41 -5.48 46.71
C ALA A 449 27.80 -5.63 45.29
N LEU A 450 28.28 -6.57 44.47
CA LEU A 450 27.94 -6.68 43.05
C LEU A 450 26.95 -7.81 42.72
N ALA A 451 26.19 -7.58 41.64
CA ALA A 451 25.40 -8.60 40.96
C ALA A 451 25.67 -8.56 39.43
N VAL A 452 25.16 -9.57 38.72
CA VAL A 452 25.22 -9.65 37.25
C VAL A 452 23.82 -9.88 36.68
N VAL A 453 23.54 -9.28 35.52
CA VAL A 453 22.37 -9.59 34.70
C VAL A 453 22.82 -9.97 33.30
N THR A 454 22.14 -10.91 32.66
CA THR A 454 22.48 -11.38 31.30
C THR A 454 21.59 -10.69 30.26
N SER A 455 22.22 -10.04 29.27
CA SER A 455 21.57 -9.59 28.03
C SER A 455 21.26 -10.80 27.15
N VAL A 456 20.02 -10.90 26.66
CA VAL A 456 19.61 -11.98 25.74
C VAL A 456 19.96 -11.65 24.29
N GLU A 457 20.12 -10.36 23.96
CA GLU A 457 20.42 -9.90 22.60
C GLU A 457 21.94 -9.98 22.31
N ASP A 458 22.81 -9.59 23.24
CA ASP A 458 24.28 -9.65 23.07
C ASP A 458 24.93 -10.95 23.58
N ALA A 459 24.17 -11.79 24.30
CA ALA A 459 24.71 -12.90 25.09
C ALA A 459 25.85 -12.51 26.08
N THR A 460 25.83 -11.27 26.60
CA THR A 460 26.79 -10.74 27.60
C THR A 460 26.18 -10.62 29.00
N GLY A 461 27.02 -10.57 30.03
CA GLY A 461 26.63 -10.28 31.41
C GLY A 461 27.06 -8.88 31.84
N THR A 462 26.12 -7.99 32.17
CA THR A 462 26.42 -6.66 32.73
C THR A 462 26.56 -6.78 34.26
N LEU A 463 27.71 -6.34 34.79
CA LEU A 463 27.99 -6.21 36.22
C LEU A 463 27.42 -4.88 36.74
N PHE A 464 26.68 -4.91 37.85
CA PHE A 464 26.11 -3.71 38.46
C PHE A 464 26.15 -3.73 40.00
N VAL A 465 26.14 -2.55 40.61
CA VAL A 465 26.10 -2.36 42.07
C VAL A 465 24.74 -2.76 42.63
N ASN A 466 24.73 -3.74 43.53
CA ASN A 466 23.52 -4.28 44.15
C ASN A 466 23.42 -3.96 45.66
N ASP A 467 24.53 -3.91 46.39
CA ASP A 467 24.57 -3.48 47.80
C ASP A 467 25.56 -2.31 47.97
N THR A 468 25.05 -1.16 48.40
CA THR A 468 25.83 0.05 48.68
C THR A 468 26.40 0.10 50.10
N GLU A 469 25.86 -0.64 51.08
CA GLU A 469 26.45 -0.73 52.41
C GLU A 469 27.82 -1.42 52.37
N ALA A 470 27.95 -2.47 51.56
CA ALA A 470 29.22 -3.15 51.31
C ALA A 470 30.29 -2.20 50.74
N LEU A 471 29.92 -1.13 50.02
CA LEU A 471 30.86 -0.11 49.52
C LEU A 471 31.32 0.88 50.61
N GLN A 472 30.50 1.10 51.63
CA GLN A 472 30.79 2.00 52.76
C GLN A 472 31.75 1.34 53.77
N ARG A 473 31.69 0.02 53.95
CA ARG A 473 32.53 -0.72 54.91
C ARG A 473 34.01 -0.60 54.53
N PRO A 474 34.90 -0.12 55.42
CA PRO A 474 36.30 0.13 55.08
C PRO A 474 37.06 -1.18 54.77
N GLU A 475 36.73 -2.25 55.49
CA GLU A 475 37.26 -3.62 55.31
C GLU A 475 37.12 -4.14 53.87
N CYS A 476 36.05 -3.77 53.18
CA CYS A 476 35.78 -4.15 51.80
C CYS A 476 36.65 -3.32 50.83
N THR A 477 37.94 -3.63 50.74
CA THR A 477 38.91 -2.94 49.85
C THR A 477 39.07 -3.63 48.49
N GLN A 478 39.00 -4.96 48.46
CA GLN A 478 39.05 -5.78 47.25
C GLN A 478 37.92 -6.81 47.30
N LEU A 479 37.12 -6.89 46.24
CA LEU A 479 36.04 -7.86 46.12
C LEU A 479 36.50 -8.97 45.16
N GLN A 480 36.40 -10.22 45.60
CA GLN A 480 36.79 -11.39 44.83
C GLN A 480 35.56 -12.26 44.54
N TYR A 481 35.31 -12.46 43.26
CA TYR A 481 34.22 -13.27 42.72
C TYR A 481 34.76 -14.29 41.71
N THR A 482 34.02 -15.37 41.50
CA THR A 482 34.15 -16.22 40.32
C THR A 482 32.96 -15.97 39.41
N VAL A 483 33.22 -15.50 38.19
CA VAL A 483 32.22 -15.43 37.11
C VAL A 483 32.02 -16.82 36.57
N VAL A 484 30.78 -17.29 36.57
CA VAL A 484 30.38 -18.58 35.98
C VAL A 484 29.48 -18.30 34.79
N ALA A 485 29.95 -18.64 33.59
CA ALA A 485 29.14 -18.63 32.36
C ALA A 485 28.67 -20.06 32.07
N ALA A 486 27.35 -20.27 31.93
CA ALA A 486 26.78 -21.59 31.68
C ALA A 486 25.73 -21.56 30.56
N ASP A 487 25.78 -22.51 29.64
CA ASP A 487 24.67 -22.72 28.68
C ASP A 487 23.47 -23.35 29.40
N ARG A 488 22.30 -22.73 29.24
CA ARG A 488 21.03 -23.20 29.79
C ARG A 488 20.65 -24.62 29.32
N THR A 489 21.07 -25.01 28.12
CA THR A 489 20.60 -26.24 27.45
C THR A 489 21.43 -27.45 27.84
N THR A 490 22.73 -27.41 27.60
CA THR A 490 23.67 -28.52 27.83
C THR A 490 24.24 -28.55 29.26
N ARG A 491 24.06 -27.48 30.04
CA ARG A 491 24.71 -27.25 31.35
C ARG A 491 26.25 -27.24 31.31
N LYS A 492 26.87 -27.19 30.12
CA LYS A 492 28.30 -26.85 30.02
C LYS A 492 28.53 -25.48 30.66
N GLN A 493 29.59 -25.38 31.45
CA GLN A 493 29.98 -24.15 32.15
C GLN A 493 31.47 -23.88 32.01
N ALA A 494 31.83 -22.60 32.06
CA ALA A 494 33.19 -22.11 32.18
C ALA A 494 33.26 -21.09 33.31
N GLN A 495 34.44 -20.88 33.88
CA GLN A 495 34.65 -20.03 35.05
C GLN A 495 35.88 -19.14 34.87
N ALA A 496 35.81 -17.91 35.38
CA ALA A 496 36.92 -16.97 35.41
C ALA A 496 36.92 -16.16 36.72
N PRO A 497 38.08 -15.89 37.33
CA PRO A 497 38.18 -15.00 38.49
C PRO A 497 37.89 -13.54 38.09
N LEU A 498 37.21 -12.83 38.98
CA LEU A 498 36.87 -11.42 38.87
C LEU A 498 37.34 -10.70 40.15
N LEU A 499 38.29 -9.78 39.97
CA LEU A 499 38.78 -8.88 41.02
C LEU A 499 38.18 -7.49 40.79
N VAL A 500 37.62 -6.89 41.84
CA VAL A 500 37.16 -5.49 41.82
C VAL A 500 37.82 -4.71 42.95
N THR A 501 38.53 -3.64 42.60
CA THR A 501 39.26 -2.79 43.55
C THR A 501 38.43 -1.56 43.93
N MET A 502 38.26 -1.32 45.23
CA MET A 502 37.47 -0.19 45.75
C MET A 502 38.32 1.07 45.86
N GLU A 503 37.94 2.12 45.13
CA GLU A 503 38.67 3.39 45.04
C GLU A 503 37.90 4.57 45.63
N GLY A 504 38.65 5.61 46.03
CA GLY A 504 38.12 6.85 46.59
C GLY A 504 37.60 6.72 48.03
N THR A 505 36.93 7.77 48.50
CA THR A 505 36.32 7.86 49.83
C THR A 505 34.81 8.04 49.72
N TYR A 506 34.06 7.38 50.60
CA TYR A 506 32.63 7.63 50.74
C TYR A 506 32.39 9.06 51.28
N MET A 507 31.34 9.71 50.79
CA MET A 507 30.79 10.94 51.33
C MET A 507 29.27 10.78 51.40
N ALA A 508 28.64 11.38 52.42
CA ALA A 508 27.20 11.42 52.53
C ALA A 508 26.60 12.30 51.41
N GLU A 509 25.34 12.01 51.06
CA GLU A 509 24.59 12.75 50.05
C GLU A 509 24.10 14.10 50.58
N GLU A 510 23.94 15.09 49.69
CA GLU A 510 23.35 16.37 50.07
C GLU A 510 21.82 16.26 50.21
N PRO A 511 21.23 16.84 51.27
CA PRO A 511 19.81 16.69 51.55
C PRO A 511 18.96 17.50 50.56
N GLY A 512 18.36 16.82 49.60
CA GLY A 512 17.45 17.41 48.60
C GLY A 512 17.55 16.82 47.20
N CYS A 513 18.58 16.02 46.90
CA CYS A 513 18.76 15.42 45.57
C CYS A 513 17.64 14.45 45.18
N PRO A 514 17.21 14.43 43.90
CA PRO A 514 16.21 13.50 43.39
C PRO A 514 16.78 12.08 43.20
N LEU A 515 15.91 11.07 43.30
CA LEU A 515 16.31 9.65 43.17
C LEU A 515 16.79 9.26 41.75
N SER A 516 16.36 9.99 40.73
CA SER A 516 16.75 9.79 39.32
C SER A 516 17.44 11.04 38.77
N CYS A 517 18.56 10.85 38.07
CA CYS A 517 19.28 11.91 37.39
C CYS A 517 18.41 12.68 36.38
N ALA A 518 17.48 11.99 35.72
CA ALA A 518 16.67 12.54 34.64
C ALA A 518 15.68 13.65 35.08
N VAL A 519 15.53 13.90 36.39
CA VAL A 519 14.65 14.95 36.93
C VAL A 519 15.23 16.36 36.69
N SER A 520 16.55 16.53 36.86
CA SER A 520 17.23 17.83 36.75
C SER A 520 17.15 18.41 35.33
N LYS A 521 16.60 19.63 35.17
CA LYS A 521 16.45 20.29 33.86
C LYS A 521 17.70 21.08 33.45
N ARG A 522 18.56 21.46 34.41
CA ARG A 522 19.79 22.23 34.17
C ARG A 522 21.07 21.46 34.50
N ARG A 523 22.18 21.95 33.95
CA ARG A 523 23.52 21.38 34.15
C ARG A 523 24.01 21.42 35.59
N SER A 524 23.87 22.54 36.31
CA SER A 524 24.30 22.65 37.72
C SER A 524 23.55 21.66 38.61
N GLU A 525 22.21 21.68 38.53
CA GLU A 525 21.28 20.74 39.19
C GLU A 525 21.57 19.27 38.87
N CYS A 526 22.25 18.99 37.75
CA CYS A 526 22.68 17.65 37.35
C CYS A 526 24.03 17.28 37.98
N GLU A 527 25.05 18.11 37.80
CA GLU A 527 26.44 17.81 38.18
C GLU A 527 26.69 17.99 39.69
N GLU A 528 25.81 18.68 40.41
CA GLU A 528 25.82 18.80 41.88
C GLU A 528 25.29 17.54 42.58
N CYS A 529 24.21 16.95 42.05
CA CYS A 529 23.51 15.81 42.64
C CYS A 529 23.92 14.44 42.06
N GLY A 530 23.45 13.37 42.70
CA GLY A 530 23.61 11.99 42.24
C GLY A 530 22.33 11.18 42.39
N GLY A 531 21.97 10.41 41.36
CA GLY A 531 20.82 9.50 41.34
C GLY A 531 21.23 8.03 41.13
N LEU A 532 20.23 7.14 41.06
CA LEU A 532 20.41 5.72 40.73
C LEU A 532 21.17 5.53 39.41
N GLY A 533 21.96 4.46 39.32
CA GLY A 533 22.79 4.16 38.14
C GLY A 533 24.13 4.92 38.04
N SER A 534 24.38 5.94 38.86
CA SER A 534 25.62 6.73 38.75
C SER A 534 26.85 6.00 39.31
N LEU A 535 27.86 5.75 38.46
CA LEU A 535 29.10 5.05 38.82
C LEU A 535 30.07 5.92 39.65
N THR A 536 30.04 7.24 39.44
CA THR A 536 30.86 8.22 40.17
C THR A 536 30.21 8.74 41.46
N GLY A 537 28.92 8.43 41.67
CA GLY A 537 28.09 9.02 42.72
C GLY A 537 27.47 10.38 42.36
N ARG A 538 27.69 10.88 41.14
CA ARG A 538 27.07 12.09 40.58
C ARG A 538 26.49 11.81 39.19
N CYS A 539 25.50 12.59 38.78
CA CYS A 539 24.93 12.49 37.44
C CYS A 539 25.84 13.14 36.38
N GLU A 540 25.74 12.69 35.14
CA GLU A 540 26.49 13.21 34.00
C GLU A 540 25.56 14.01 33.06
N TRP A 541 25.93 15.25 32.76
CA TRP A 541 25.19 16.12 31.83
C TRP A 541 25.68 15.94 30.39
N ARG A 542 24.76 15.57 29.48
CA ARG A 542 25.00 15.58 28.03
C ARG A 542 24.49 16.89 27.45
N GLN A 543 25.38 17.67 26.81
CA GLN A 543 24.98 18.85 26.05
C GLN A 543 24.55 18.46 24.63
N GLY A 544 23.35 18.87 24.22
CA GLY A 544 22.83 18.65 22.88
C GLY A 544 23.42 19.58 21.81
N ASP A 545 23.11 19.31 20.54
CA ASP A 545 23.65 20.09 19.41
C ASP A 545 22.81 21.30 18.98
N GLY A 546 21.64 21.51 19.62
CA GLY A 546 20.76 22.66 19.41
C GLY A 546 19.98 22.68 18.09
N LYS A 547 20.11 21.66 17.23
CA LYS A 547 19.55 21.66 15.86
C LYS A 547 18.10 21.16 15.81
N GLY A 548 17.19 21.87 16.47
CA GLY A 548 15.78 21.51 16.50
C GLY A 548 15.55 20.16 17.20
N ILE A 549 14.67 19.31 16.65
CA ILE A 549 14.46 17.95 17.17
C ILE A 549 15.64 17.07 16.72
N SER A 550 16.51 16.71 17.67
CA SER A 550 17.79 16.04 17.45
C SER A 550 17.93 14.81 18.36
N ARG A 551 18.64 13.76 17.90
CA ARG A 551 18.99 12.61 18.76
C ARG A 551 19.95 13.02 19.88
N ASN A 552 20.82 13.99 19.59
CA ASN A 552 21.68 14.62 20.59
C ASN A 552 20.95 15.81 21.23
N PHE A 553 19.87 15.51 21.97
CA PHE A 553 19.19 16.46 22.87
C PHE A 553 19.96 16.61 24.18
N SER A 554 19.86 17.77 24.83
CA SER A 554 20.52 18.01 26.12
C SER A 554 19.76 17.31 27.24
N THR A 555 20.46 16.65 28.18
CA THR A 555 19.80 15.98 29.32
C THR A 555 20.78 15.61 30.45
N CYS A 556 20.23 15.29 31.61
CA CYS A 556 20.94 14.73 32.76
C CYS A 556 20.77 13.21 32.82
N SER A 557 21.86 12.46 33.05
CA SER A 557 21.90 10.99 32.94
C SER A 557 22.71 10.34 34.07
N PRO A 558 22.54 9.03 34.36
CA PRO A 558 23.43 8.31 35.29
C PRO A 558 24.82 8.04 34.70
N SER A 559 24.90 7.78 33.39
CA SER A 559 26.12 7.93 32.59
C SER A 559 25.81 8.05 31.10
N ILE A 560 26.48 8.98 30.42
CA ILE A 560 26.29 9.30 28.99
C ILE A 560 26.68 8.17 28.02
N ARG A 561 27.15 7.03 28.54
CA ARG A 561 27.55 5.84 27.78
C ARG A 561 26.48 4.75 27.68
N THR A 562 25.48 4.78 28.55
CA THR A 562 24.32 3.87 28.53
C THR A 562 23.00 4.62 28.48
N CYS A 563 22.98 5.88 28.94
CA CYS A 563 21.76 6.68 29.01
C CYS A 563 22.02 8.14 28.55
N PRO A 564 21.29 8.69 27.57
CA PRO A 564 20.44 7.98 26.62
C PRO A 564 21.27 7.49 25.42
N ASP A 565 21.43 6.18 25.30
CA ASP A 565 22.04 5.52 24.13
C ASP A 565 21.00 5.03 23.10
N GLY A 566 19.72 4.95 23.50
CA GLY A 566 18.58 4.51 22.70
C GLY A 566 18.22 3.03 22.88
N HIS A 567 18.90 2.29 23.76
CA HIS A 567 18.68 0.88 24.07
C HIS A 567 18.55 0.65 25.59
N CYS A 568 17.31 0.68 26.07
CA CYS A 568 16.96 0.32 27.44
C CYS A 568 17.38 -1.14 27.77
N ASP A 569 18.49 -1.31 28.50
CA ASP A 569 19.16 -2.60 28.68
C ASP A 569 18.63 -3.45 29.86
N ALA A 570 19.22 -4.63 30.05
CA ALA A 570 18.81 -5.59 31.08
C ALA A 570 19.08 -5.13 32.55
N VAL A 571 19.85 -4.07 32.77
CA VAL A 571 19.96 -3.36 34.05
C VAL A 571 18.87 -2.29 34.14
N GLU A 572 18.72 -1.45 33.11
CA GLU A 572 17.83 -0.29 33.16
C GLU A 572 16.34 -0.66 33.23
N ILE A 573 15.94 -1.75 32.56
CA ILE A 573 14.58 -2.35 32.67
C ILE A 573 14.21 -2.67 34.13
N ARG A 574 15.18 -2.92 35.02
CA ARG A 574 14.90 -3.31 36.42
C ARG A 574 14.26 -2.19 37.24
N ASN A 575 14.53 -0.93 36.92
CA ASN A 575 13.97 0.21 37.63
C ASN A 575 13.91 1.44 36.72
N HIS A 576 12.69 1.89 36.42
CA HIS A 576 12.41 3.07 35.58
C HIS A 576 13.08 4.38 36.06
N ASN A 577 13.56 4.43 37.31
CA ASN A 577 14.32 5.56 37.84
C ASN A 577 15.80 5.61 37.38
N ILE A 578 16.31 4.57 36.70
CA ILE A 578 17.68 4.54 36.16
C ILE A 578 17.75 5.42 34.89
N CYS A 579 17.29 4.91 33.74
CA CYS A 579 17.19 5.68 32.49
C CYS A 579 15.74 5.73 31.99
N PRO A 580 14.89 6.65 32.50
CA PRO A 580 13.56 6.85 31.94
C PRO A 580 13.61 7.36 30.49
N GLN A 581 14.71 7.99 30.07
CA GLN A 581 14.86 8.54 28.72
C GLN A 581 14.78 7.45 27.65
N ASP A 582 15.33 6.26 27.89
CA ASP A 582 15.25 5.13 26.96
C ASP A 582 14.21 4.08 27.38
N CYS A 583 13.94 3.92 28.68
CA CYS A 583 13.03 2.90 29.19
C CYS A 583 11.56 3.31 29.36
N LEU A 584 11.17 4.58 29.14
CA LEU A 584 9.79 5.02 29.38
C LEU A 584 8.80 4.29 28.45
N ARG A 585 7.89 3.52 29.06
CA ARG A 585 6.83 2.76 28.36
C ARG A 585 5.44 3.19 28.80
N GLY A 586 4.61 3.59 27.84
CA GLY A 586 3.21 4.01 28.07
C GLY A 586 3.07 5.34 28.80
N GLY A 587 4.14 6.15 28.84
CA GLY A 587 4.12 7.53 29.30
C GLY A 587 3.84 8.54 28.20
N SER A 588 3.72 9.81 28.58
CA SER A 588 3.56 10.93 27.65
C SER A 588 4.82 11.79 27.60
N ILE A 589 5.39 11.96 26.41
CA ILE A 589 6.44 12.95 26.16
C ILE A 589 5.75 14.25 25.68
N ILE A 590 6.13 15.37 26.27
CA ILE A 590 5.53 16.69 26.08
C ILE A 590 6.58 17.62 25.45
N GLY A 591 6.17 18.54 24.58
CA GLY A 591 7.08 19.37 23.79
C GLY A 591 7.58 18.69 22.51
N GLY A 592 8.64 19.23 21.91
CA GLY A 592 9.14 18.79 20.61
C GLY A 592 9.96 17.51 20.70
N HIS A 593 9.51 16.40 20.10
CA HIS A 593 10.19 15.10 20.21
C HIS A 593 9.87 14.15 19.05
N GLU A 594 10.72 13.12 18.90
CA GLU A 594 10.41 11.87 18.21
C GLU A 594 10.49 10.73 19.25
N PRO A 595 9.44 9.90 19.43
CA PRO A 595 9.50 8.76 20.34
C PRO A 595 10.34 7.60 19.77
N GLY A 596 10.86 6.74 20.64
CA GLY A 596 11.51 5.50 20.24
C GLY A 596 10.56 4.46 19.64
N GLU A 597 11.12 3.53 18.86
CA GLU A 597 10.35 2.51 18.13
C GLU A 597 9.64 1.50 19.05
N ARG A 598 10.07 1.41 20.31
CA ARG A 598 9.43 0.60 21.36
C ARG A 598 9.17 1.43 22.61
N TRP A 599 10.21 2.02 23.19
CA TRP A 599 10.20 2.81 24.43
C TRP A 599 11.07 4.08 24.25
N GLY A 600 10.96 5.05 25.16
CA GLY A 600 11.91 6.16 25.27
C GLY A 600 11.80 7.30 24.24
N ILE A 601 12.81 8.18 24.26
CA ILE A 601 12.95 9.40 23.45
C ILE A 601 14.04 9.19 22.39
N LYS A 602 13.65 9.07 21.13
CA LYS A 602 14.59 8.90 20.01
C LYS A 602 15.25 10.21 19.59
N ALA A 603 14.50 11.31 19.68
CA ALA A 603 14.99 12.67 19.47
C ALA A 603 14.17 13.67 20.29
N GLY A 604 14.79 14.79 20.68
CA GLY A 604 14.17 15.84 21.49
C GLY A 604 14.58 17.23 21.02
N PHE A 605 13.75 18.23 21.32
CA PHE A 605 14.04 19.64 21.09
C PHE A 605 14.52 20.30 22.39
N GLY A 606 15.74 20.83 22.38
CA GLY A 606 16.31 21.53 23.54
C GLY A 606 16.76 20.59 24.66
N ASN A 607 16.34 20.90 25.88
CA ASN A 607 16.64 20.16 27.10
C ASN A 607 15.48 19.22 27.42
N CYS A 608 15.74 17.93 27.52
CA CYS A 608 14.76 16.92 27.90
C CYS A 608 14.96 16.46 29.35
N ASN A 609 13.92 16.50 30.18
CA ASN A 609 13.90 15.91 31.52
C ASN A 609 12.67 15.00 31.70
N CYS A 610 12.73 14.07 32.67
CA CYS A 610 11.74 13.02 32.87
C CYS A 610 11.41 12.79 34.35
N PHE A 611 10.13 12.54 34.60
CA PHE A 611 9.55 12.21 35.91
C PHE A 611 9.01 10.76 35.83
N PRO A 612 9.79 9.75 36.28
CA PRO A 612 9.43 8.35 36.07
C PRO A 612 8.14 7.94 36.79
N GLU A 613 7.90 8.48 37.98
CA GLU A 613 6.73 8.20 38.81
C GLU A 613 5.42 8.60 38.13
N GLU A 614 5.41 9.77 37.48
CA GLU A 614 4.28 10.25 36.67
C GLU A 614 4.25 9.64 35.25
N LYS A 615 5.32 8.96 34.83
CA LYS A 615 5.55 8.50 33.45
C LYS A 615 5.47 9.64 32.43
N LYS A 616 6.12 10.76 32.73
CA LYS A 616 6.18 11.94 31.85
C LYS A 616 7.61 12.33 31.52
N CYS A 617 7.81 12.88 30.33
CA CYS A 617 9.01 13.64 29.98
C CYS A 617 8.61 14.94 29.30
N PHE A 618 9.45 15.96 29.41
CA PHE A 618 9.29 17.26 28.78
C PHE A 618 10.55 17.53 27.95
N CYS A 619 10.40 17.96 26.70
CA CYS A 619 11.49 18.33 25.79
C CYS A 619 11.23 19.74 25.26
N GLU A 620 11.92 20.71 25.83
CA GLU A 620 11.69 22.15 25.62
C GLU A 620 13.02 22.87 25.43
N PRO A 621 13.10 23.95 24.61
CA PRO A 621 14.26 24.81 24.59
C PRO A 621 14.50 25.43 25.98
N GLU A 622 15.75 25.80 26.26
CA GLU A 622 16.06 26.61 27.44
C GLU A 622 15.54 28.03 27.21
N ASP A 623 14.65 28.50 28.10
CA ASP A 623 13.99 29.80 27.95
C ASP A 623 15.00 30.94 27.87
N SER A 624 14.98 31.72 26.78
CA SER A 624 15.71 32.99 26.75
C SER A 624 15.07 33.92 27.78
N GLN A 625 15.88 34.36 28.74
CA GLN A 625 15.38 35.11 29.90
C GLN A 625 15.17 36.59 29.54
N ASP A 626 14.28 36.84 28.58
CA ASP A 626 13.90 38.17 28.07
C ASP A 626 12.96 38.89 29.06
N PRO A 627 13.41 39.94 29.78
CA PRO A 627 12.67 40.51 30.90
C PRO A 627 11.64 41.57 30.44
N LEU A 628 10.73 41.20 29.52
CA LEU A 628 9.83 42.15 28.85
C LEU A 628 8.33 42.02 29.16
N CYS A 629 7.88 40.93 29.81
CA CYS A 629 6.43 40.69 29.98
C CYS A 629 5.80 41.27 31.26
N ASP A 630 6.57 41.54 32.31
CA ASP A 630 5.99 41.88 33.63
C ASP A 630 5.49 43.33 33.70
N GLU A 631 6.33 44.30 33.30
CA GLU A 631 5.98 45.74 33.31
C GLU A 631 4.83 46.09 32.34
N LEU A 632 4.77 45.46 31.16
CA LEU A 632 3.68 45.71 30.22
C LEU A 632 2.33 45.20 30.77
N CYS A 633 2.33 44.03 31.43
CA CYS A 633 1.16 43.48 32.09
C CYS A 633 0.68 44.39 33.23
N ARG A 634 1.63 44.83 34.07
CA ARG A 634 1.39 45.75 35.20
C ARG A 634 0.79 47.09 34.76
N MET A 635 1.31 47.67 33.68
CA MET A 635 0.78 48.89 33.07
C MET A 635 -0.63 48.70 32.51
N VAL A 636 -0.91 47.61 31.79
CA VAL A 636 -2.25 47.32 31.26
C VAL A 636 -3.28 47.14 32.38
N ILE A 637 -2.93 46.44 33.46
CA ILE A 637 -3.79 46.27 34.63
C ILE A 637 -4.07 47.62 35.31
N ALA A 638 -3.04 48.45 35.52
CA ALA A 638 -3.19 49.78 36.12
C ALA A 638 -4.12 50.70 35.29
N VAL A 639 -3.95 50.73 33.97
CA VAL A 639 -4.81 51.50 33.05
C VAL A 639 -6.24 50.98 33.06
N ALA A 640 -6.45 49.67 33.05
CA ALA A 640 -7.79 49.07 33.10
C ALA A 640 -8.54 49.39 34.40
N VAL A 641 -7.86 49.34 35.55
CA VAL A 641 -8.43 49.72 36.86
C VAL A 641 -8.77 51.20 36.90
N LEU A 642 -7.90 52.08 36.39
CA LEU A 642 -8.16 53.52 36.31
C LEU A 642 -9.38 53.83 35.43
N PHE A 643 -9.49 53.19 34.26
CA PHE A 643 -10.61 53.38 33.33
C PHE A 643 -11.93 52.87 33.94
N SER A 644 -11.90 51.74 34.65
CA SER A 644 -13.05 51.21 35.40
C SER A 644 -13.50 52.16 36.51
N PHE A 645 -12.57 52.76 37.26
CA PHE A 645 -12.88 53.77 38.27
C PHE A 645 -13.54 55.02 37.67
N ILE A 646 -13.02 55.55 36.57
CA ILE A 646 -13.59 56.70 35.85
C ILE A 646 -15.02 56.39 35.37
N ILE A 647 -15.25 55.23 34.75
CA ILE A 647 -16.60 54.80 34.34
C ILE A 647 -17.53 54.66 35.55
N SER A 648 -17.06 54.11 36.67
CA SER A 648 -17.86 53.99 37.89
C SER A 648 -18.27 55.34 38.47
N VAL A 649 -17.39 56.35 38.45
CA VAL A 649 -17.70 57.72 38.89
C VAL A 649 -18.70 58.40 37.94
N LEU A 650 -18.54 58.23 36.62
CA LEU A 650 -19.47 58.78 35.63
C LEU A 650 -20.87 58.13 35.71
N LEU A 651 -20.94 56.82 35.89
CA LEU A 651 -22.22 56.11 36.10
C LEU A 651 -22.85 56.49 37.45
N SER A 652 -22.07 56.59 38.52
CA SER A 652 -22.56 57.02 39.84
C SER A 652 -23.15 58.42 39.79
N THR A 653 -22.44 59.40 39.21
CA THR A 653 -22.95 60.77 39.08
C THR A 653 -24.18 60.87 38.17
N PHE A 654 -24.22 60.13 37.05
CA PHE A 654 -25.40 60.02 36.20
C PHE A 654 -26.61 59.42 36.94
N CYS A 655 -26.40 58.32 37.69
CA CYS A 655 -27.43 57.68 38.49
C CYS A 655 -27.95 58.57 39.62
N ILE A 656 -27.07 59.25 40.37
CA ILE A 656 -27.46 60.20 41.43
C ILE A 656 -28.27 61.37 40.84
N HIS A 657 -27.84 61.94 39.71
CA HIS A 657 -28.55 63.03 39.04
C HIS A 657 -29.94 62.60 38.53
N ARG A 658 -30.08 61.33 38.08
CA ARG A 658 -31.37 60.77 37.65
C ARG A 658 -32.27 60.37 38.83
N TYR A 659 -31.69 59.88 39.93
CA TYR A 659 -32.40 59.45 41.14
C TYR A 659 -33.03 60.63 41.89
N HIS A 660 -32.33 61.76 41.99
CA HIS A 660 -32.85 62.96 42.67
C HIS A 660 -34.04 63.65 41.97
N LYS A 661 -34.36 63.30 40.71
CA LYS A 661 -35.40 64.00 39.94
C LYS A 661 -36.80 63.37 40.06
N ASN A 662 -36.90 62.05 40.29
CA ASN A 662 -38.16 61.30 40.25
C ASN A 662 -38.30 60.35 41.47
N ALA A 663 -38.72 60.85 42.62
CA ALA A 663 -38.92 60.01 43.82
C ALA A 663 -40.16 60.39 44.64
N HIS A 664 -41.27 59.65 44.52
CA HIS A 664 -42.37 59.65 45.50
C HIS A 664 -43.24 58.36 45.50
N LYS A 665 -42.71 57.35 46.21
CA LYS A 665 -43.35 56.30 47.07
C LYS A 665 -44.52 55.38 46.60
N PRO A 666 -44.66 54.15 47.18
CA PRO A 666 -45.56 53.06 46.74
C PRO A 666 -46.75 52.91 47.77
N PRO A 667 -47.32 51.74 48.24
CA PRO A 667 -46.75 50.38 48.51
C PRO A 667 -47.65 49.13 48.23
N ILE A 668 -47.10 47.90 48.43
CA ILE A 668 -47.76 46.63 48.88
C ILE A 668 -48.75 45.94 47.87
N ALA A 669 -48.88 44.60 47.70
CA ALA A 669 -48.46 43.35 48.38
C ALA A 669 -48.35 42.16 47.36
N SER A 670 -48.08 40.87 47.68
CA SER A 670 -47.09 40.21 48.58
C SER A 670 -47.19 38.66 48.53
N ALA A 671 -46.23 37.95 47.89
CA ALA A 671 -45.96 36.49 47.99
C ALA A 671 -44.56 36.20 47.39
N GLU A 672 -43.61 35.41 47.92
CA GLU A 672 -43.64 34.08 48.58
C GLU A 672 -43.75 32.93 47.53
N MET A 673 -42.90 31.89 47.46
CA MET A 673 -41.94 31.31 48.43
C MET A 673 -40.63 30.74 47.77
N THR A 674 -39.89 29.90 48.52
CA THR A 674 -38.57 29.25 48.29
C THR A 674 -38.64 27.96 47.39
N PHE A 675 -37.62 27.12 47.08
CA PHE A 675 -36.20 26.94 47.49
C PHE A 675 -35.39 26.02 46.50
N ARG A 676 -34.06 26.18 46.44
CA ARG A 676 -32.95 25.20 46.10
C ARG A 676 -32.88 24.37 44.78
N ARG A 677 -31.61 24.03 44.43
CA ARG A 677 -31.07 23.06 43.43
C ARG A 677 -30.78 21.68 44.13
N PRO A 678 -30.20 20.58 43.53
CA PRO A 678 -29.49 20.44 42.23
C PRO A 678 -29.55 19.08 41.44
N ALA A 679 -28.84 19.07 40.28
CA ALA A 679 -28.03 17.97 39.70
C ALA A 679 -28.61 16.90 38.71
N GLN A 680 -27.66 16.32 37.94
CA GLN A 680 -27.63 15.08 37.14
C GLN A 680 -28.10 15.00 35.65
N ALA A 681 -27.08 14.68 34.84
CA ALA A 681 -26.90 14.04 33.51
C ALA A 681 -28.00 13.21 32.76
N PHE A 682 -27.77 13.12 31.42
CA PHE A 682 -28.28 12.13 30.43
C PHE A 682 -29.79 12.18 30.10
N PRO A 683 -30.31 11.53 29.02
CA PRO A 683 -29.69 10.54 28.11
C PRO A 683 -29.84 10.81 26.58
N VAL A 684 -29.47 9.81 25.77
CA VAL A 684 -29.78 9.67 24.33
C VAL A 684 -31.17 9.07 24.15
N SER A 685 -31.89 9.45 23.08
CA SER A 685 -33.06 8.69 22.59
C SER A 685 -33.16 8.70 21.06
N TYR A 686 -33.54 7.55 20.49
CA TYR A 686 -34.07 7.46 19.12
C TYR A 686 -35.57 7.79 19.15
N SER A 687 -36.10 8.34 18.05
CA SER A 687 -37.54 8.37 17.80
C SER A 687 -37.83 8.17 16.32
N SER A 688 -38.61 7.13 16.01
CA SER A 688 -39.10 6.83 14.67
C SER A 688 -40.58 7.24 14.57
N SER A 689 -40.88 8.27 13.78
CA SER A 689 -42.26 8.67 13.47
C SER A 689 -42.49 8.74 11.96
N SER A 690 -43.33 7.84 11.46
CA SER A 690 -43.70 7.80 10.04
C SER A 690 -44.70 8.91 9.72
N ALA A 691 -44.35 9.79 8.78
CA ALA A 691 -45.26 10.78 8.20
C ALA A 691 -45.40 10.52 6.70
N ARG A 692 -46.61 10.15 6.26
CA ARG A 692 -46.91 9.86 4.85
C ARG A 692 -46.77 11.14 4.00
N ARG A 693 -46.17 11.03 2.81
CA ARG A 693 -46.31 12.02 1.73
C ARG A 693 -47.26 11.48 0.66
N PRO A 694 -48.11 12.32 0.04
CA PRO A 694 -49.02 11.90 -1.03
C PRO A 694 -48.25 11.68 -2.34
N SER A 695 -48.77 10.79 -3.19
CA SER A 695 -48.34 10.65 -4.58
C SER A 695 -48.98 11.74 -5.45
N LEU A 696 -48.22 12.26 -6.41
CA LEU A 696 -48.75 13.01 -7.54
C LEU A 696 -47.86 12.76 -8.76
N ASP A 697 -48.43 12.10 -9.75
CA ASP A 697 -47.83 11.78 -11.04
C ASP A 697 -48.40 12.74 -12.11
N SER A 698 -47.82 12.75 -13.31
CA SER A 698 -48.24 13.51 -14.49
C SER A 698 -48.15 15.03 -14.43
N MET A 699 -47.05 15.59 -14.99
CA MET A 699 -47.12 16.40 -16.23
C MET A 699 -45.72 16.83 -16.70
N GLU A 700 -45.28 16.34 -17.87
CA GLU A 700 -44.15 16.94 -18.60
C GLU A 700 -44.68 18.04 -19.54
N ASN A 701 -44.30 19.30 -19.31
CA ASN A 701 -43.60 20.15 -20.28
C ASN A 701 -43.31 21.59 -19.76
N GLN A 702 -42.32 22.23 -20.38
CA GLN A 702 -42.05 23.69 -20.35
C GLN A 702 -41.93 24.39 -18.98
N VAL A 703 -40.70 24.47 -18.45
CA VAL A 703 -40.27 25.58 -17.58
C VAL A 703 -38.89 26.08 -18.05
N SER A 704 -38.70 27.40 -18.09
CA SER A 704 -37.46 28.08 -18.50
C SER A 704 -36.35 28.02 -17.44
N VAL A 705 -35.14 28.44 -17.82
CA VAL A 705 -33.99 28.52 -16.90
C VAL A 705 -34.12 29.75 -16.00
N ASP A 706 -34.83 29.61 -14.88
CA ASP A 706 -34.92 30.64 -13.84
C ASP A 706 -34.94 30.06 -12.41
N ALA A 707 -34.21 30.73 -11.51
CA ALA A 707 -34.29 30.63 -10.05
C ALA A 707 -34.24 29.24 -9.36
N PHE A 708 -33.16 28.47 -9.54
CA PHE A 708 -32.70 27.54 -8.49
C PHE A 708 -32.22 28.34 -7.26
N LYS A 709 -33.13 28.71 -6.35
CA LYS A 709 -32.76 29.32 -5.06
C LYS A 709 -32.13 28.27 -4.15
N ILE A 710 -30.84 28.42 -3.85
CA ILE A 710 -30.12 27.58 -2.88
C ILE A 710 -30.59 27.99 -1.47
N PRO A 711 -31.10 27.05 -0.64
CA PRO A 711 -31.51 27.37 0.72
C PRO A 711 -30.29 27.73 1.58
N GLU A 712 -30.39 28.84 2.31
CA GLU A 712 -29.36 29.29 3.24
C GLU A 712 -29.17 28.29 4.38
N ASP A 713 -27.92 28.07 4.78
CA ASP A 713 -27.55 27.24 5.93
C ASP A 713 -26.70 28.10 6.89
N PRO A 714 -27.29 28.74 7.92
CA PRO A 714 -26.61 29.71 8.78
C PRO A 714 -25.41 29.16 9.57
N LYS A 715 -25.21 27.83 9.61
CA LYS A 715 -24.02 27.19 10.19
C LYS A 715 -22.79 27.27 9.27
N TRP A 716 -23.01 27.42 7.97
CA TRP A 716 -21.97 27.37 6.93
C TRP A 716 -21.90 28.62 6.07
N GLU A 717 -22.94 29.46 6.02
CA GLU A 717 -22.92 30.72 5.28
C GLU A 717 -21.84 31.67 5.84
N PHE A 718 -21.07 32.29 4.94
CA PHE A 718 -19.95 33.17 5.26
C PHE A 718 -20.14 34.53 4.57
N PRO A 719 -19.97 35.67 5.27
CA PRO A 719 -20.16 36.98 4.67
C PRO A 719 -19.24 37.21 3.46
N ARG A 720 -19.80 37.32 2.26
CA ARG A 720 -19.06 37.50 0.99
C ARG A 720 -18.06 38.68 1.04
N LYS A 721 -18.41 39.74 1.76
CA LYS A 721 -17.56 40.92 2.04
C LYS A 721 -16.29 40.64 2.86
N ASN A 722 -16.21 39.50 3.58
CA ASN A 722 -15.04 39.06 4.34
C ASN A 722 -14.16 38.09 3.53
N LEU A 723 -14.45 37.85 2.24
CA LEU A 723 -13.73 36.94 1.36
C LEU A 723 -13.08 37.70 0.20
N VAL A 724 -11.75 37.78 0.18
CA VAL A 724 -10.99 38.42 -0.91
C VAL A 724 -10.42 37.34 -1.82
N LEU A 725 -10.92 37.26 -3.06
CA LEU A 725 -10.45 36.30 -4.06
C LEU A 725 -9.11 36.74 -4.68
N GLY A 726 -8.22 35.78 -4.92
CA GLY A 726 -6.87 35.98 -5.47
C GLY A 726 -6.62 35.18 -6.75
N LYS A 727 -5.41 34.63 -6.90
CA LYS A 727 -5.01 33.93 -8.14
C LYS A 727 -5.80 32.62 -8.36
N THR A 728 -6.01 32.26 -9.62
CA THR A 728 -6.56 30.94 -9.98
C THR A 728 -5.53 29.86 -9.70
N LEU A 729 -5.92 28.82 -8.96
CA LEU A 729 -5.12 27.65 -8.61
C LEU A 729 -5.32 26.49 -9.60
N GLY A 730 -6.51 26.41 -10.19
CA GLY A 730 -6.83 25.45 -11.23
C GLY A 730 -8.22 25.70 -11.83
N GLU A 731 -8.39 25.34 -13.09
CA GLU A 731 -9.67 25.40 -13.79
C GLU A 731 -9.79 24.17 -14.69
N GLY A 732 -10.95 23.51 -14.68
CA GLY A 732 -11.12 22.21 -15.32
C GLY A 732 -12.57 21.78 -15.45
N GLU A 733 -12.80 20.47 -15.59
CA GLU A 733 -14.13 19.85 -15.68
C GLU A 733 -14.96 20.08 -14.39
N PHE A 734 -14.29 20.12 -13.24
CA PHE A 734 -14.87 20.27 -11.90
C PHE A 734 -15.00 21.74 -11.45
N GLY A 735 -15.20 22.66 -12.39
CA GLY A 735 -15.32 24.11 -12.16
C GLY A 735 -13.98 24.85 -12.09
N LYS A 736 -13.94 25.92 -11.29
CA LYS A 736 -12.81 26.83 -11.10
C LYS A 736 -12.44 26.94 -9.62
N VAL A 737 -11.14 26.90 -9.32
CA VAL A 737 -10.60 27.03 -7.95
C VAL A 737 -9.63 28.20 -7.90
N VAL A 738 -9.84 29.12 -6.95
CA VAL A 738 -8.94 30.25 -6.68
C VAL A 738 -8.39 30.19 -5.25
N GLU A 739 -7.22 30.78 -5.04
CA GLU A 739 -6.73 31.13 -3.71
C GLU A 739 -7.53 32.34 -3.21
N ALA A 740 -7.80 32.43 -1.91
CA ALA A 740 -8.50 33.57 -1.32
C ALA A 740 -8.07 33.79 0.13
N THR A 741 -8.31 35.00 0.62
CA THR A 741 -8.10 35.39 2.02
C THR A 741 -9.45 35.58 2.69
N ALA A 742 -9.75 34.75 3.70
CA ALA A 742 -10.97 34.84 4.50
C ALA A 742 -10.69 35.52 5.85
N PHE A 743 -11.38 36.61 6.13
CA PHE A 743 -11.26 37.38 7.37
C PHE A 743 -12.30 36.96 8.42
N GLN A 744 -11.89 36.87 9.68
CA GLN A 744 -12.78 36.52 10.82
C GLN A 744 -13.40 35.10 10.73
N LEU A 745 -12.74 34.19 10.00
CA LEU A 745 -13.26 32.85 9.70
C LEU A 745 -13.54 32.04 10.98
N LYS A 746 -14.78 31.55 11.12
CA LYS A 746 -15.31 30.88 12.32
C LYS A 746 -15.12 31.66 13.63
N GLY A 747 -15.23 32.99 13.56
CA GLY A 747 -15.24 33.88 14.74
C GLY A 747 -13.88 34.12 15.38
N LYS A 748 -12.78 33.66 14.77
CA LYS A 748 -11.42 33.95 15.24
C LYS A 748 -10.91 35.27 14.65
N ALA A 749 -10.28 36.12 15.46
CA ALA A 749 -9.60 37.31 14.97
C ALA A 749 -8.43 36.93 14.04
N GLY A 750 -8.23 37.71 12.97
CA GLY A 750 -7.20 37.48 11.95
C GLY A 750 -7.76 37.13 10.57
N TYR A 751 -6.87 36.66 9.70
CA TYR A 751 -7.16 36.19 8.34
C TYR A 751 -6.62 34.77 8.14
N MET A 752 -7.17 34.04 7.15
CA MET A 752 -6.72 32.71 6.79
C MET A 752 -6.71 32.55 5.26
N THR A 753 -5.61 31.98 4.72
CA THR A 753 -5.55 31.56 3.33
C THR A 753 -6.42 30.31 3.13
N VAL A 754 -7.32 30.38 2.16
CA VAL A 754 -8.30 29.34 1.85
C VAL A 754 -8.34 29.12 0.34
N ALA A 755 -8.84 27.97 -0.09
CA ALA A 755 -9.21 27.75 -1.49
C ALA A 755 -10.72 27.97 -1.65
N VAL A 756 -11.13 28.56 -2.77
CA VAL A 756 -12.54 28.79 -3.10
C VAL A 756 -12.87 28.09 -4.41
N LYS A 757 -13.74 27.08 -4.34
CA LYS A 757 -14.30 26.38 -5.51
C LYS A 757 -15.59 27.04 -5.95
N MET A 758 -15.72 27.31 -7.24
CA MET A 758 -16.84 28.02 -7.85
C MET A 758 -17.13 27.49 -9.26
N LEU A 759 -18.29 27.84 -9.80
CA LEU A 759 -18.64 27.56 -11.19
C LEU A 759 -17.90 28.48 -12.17
N LYS A 760 -17.85 28.06 -13.44
CA LYS A 760 -17.41 28.89 -14.57
C LYS A 760 -18.53 29.84 -15.03
N GLU A 761 -18.16 30.87 -15.76
CA GLU A 761 -19.09 31.86 -16.34
C GLU A 761 -20.13 31.23 -17.30
N ASN A 762 -19.78 30.10 -17.93
CA ASN A 762 -20.63 29.33 -18.85
C ASN A 762 -21.02 27.93 -18.30
N ALA A 763 -21.04 27.76 -16.97
CA ALA A 763 -21.24 26.47 -16.34
C ALA A 763 -22.62 25.84 -16.64
N SER A 764 -22.65 24.51 -16.76
CA SER A 764 -23.89 23.79 -17.01
C SER A 764 -24.76 23.61 -15.73
N PRO A 765 -26.10 23.44 -15.87
CA PRO A 765 -26.95 23.09 -14.74
C PRO A 765 -26.60 21.74 -14.07
N ASN A 766 -25.75 20.91 -14.70
CA ASN A 766 -25.21 19.69 -14.11
C ASN A 766 -24.07 20.00 -13.13
N GLU A 767 -23.09 20.81 -13.55
CA GLU A 767 -21.97 21.24 -12.70
C GLU A 767 -22.44 21.95 -11.43
N LEU A 768 -23.53 22.74 -11.51
CA LEU A 768 -24.18 23.33 -10.33
C LEU A 768 -24.69 22.25 -9.35
N ARG A 769 -25.28 21.16 -9.83
CA ARG A 769 -25.75 20.06 -8.98
C ARG A 769 -24.58 19.28 -8.39
N ASP A 770 -23.54 19.01 -9.17
CA ASP A 770 -22.35 18.29 -8.71
C ASP A 770 -21.61 19.10 -7.61
N LEU A 771 -21.53 20.44 -7.75
CA LEU A 771 -21.00 21.35 -6.73
C LEU A 771 -21.90 21.44 -5.47
N LEU A 772 -23.23 21.39 -5.62
CA LEU A 772 -24.17 21.33 -4.50
C LEU A 772 -24.13 19.98 -3.77
N SER A 773 -23.93 18.87 -4.47
CA SER A 773 -23.72 17.54 -3.90
C SER A 773 -22.41 17.49 -3.10
N GLU A 774 -21.33 18.05 -3.64
CA GLU A 774 -20.07 18.20 -2.91
C GLU A 774 -20.23 19.08 -1.66
N PHE A 775 -20.92 20.22 -1.73
CA PHE A 775 -21.21 21.06 -0.57
C PHE A 775 -21.94 20.28 0.53
N ASN A 776 -23.03 19.58 0.18
CA ASN A 776 -23.85 18.86 1.15
C ASN A 776 -23.15 17.65 1.78
N LEU A 777 -22.22 17.00 1.07
CA LEU A 777 -21.34 15.97 1.64
C LEU A 777 -20.27 16.59 2.55
N LEU A 778 -19.61 17.66 2.11
CA LEU A 778 -18.54 18.33 2.86
C LEU A 778 -19.02 18.97 4.19
N LYS A 779 -20.33 19.20 4.37
CA LYS A 779 -20.94 19.54 5.67
C LYS A 779 -20.87 18.41 6.71
N GLN A 780 -20.73 17.16 6.27
CA GLN A 780 -20.88 15.95 7.10
C GLN A 780 -19.54 15.30 7.46
N VAL A 781 -18.48 15.53 6.66
CA VAL A 781 -17.15 14.94 6.85
C VAL A 781 -16.17 15.87 7.56
N ASN A 782 -15.38 15.35 8.50
CA ASN A 782 -14.33 16.08 9.21
C ASN A 782 -13.24 15.13 9.74
N HIS A 783 -12.23 14.84 8.90
CA HIS A 783 -11.09 13.98 9.24
C HIS A 783 -9.78 14.63 8.75
N PRO A 784 -8.63 14.51 9.46
CA PRO A 784 -7.37 15.16 9.08
C PRO A 784 -6.90 14.91 7.64
N ASN A 785 -7.26 13.76 7.05
CA ASN A 785 -6.90 13.39 5.66
C ASN A 785 -8.04 13.56 4.64
N VAL A 786 -9.11 14.28 4.98
CA VAL A 786 -10.16 14.73 4.05
C VAL A 786 -10.09 16.26 3.97
N ILE A 787 -10.38 16.84 2.80
CA ILE A 787 -10.36 18.30 2.62
C ILE A 787 -11.45 18.94 3.50
N LYS A 788 -11.09 20.00 4.23
CA LYS A 788 -11.99 20.57 5.24
C LYS A 788 -12.80 21.74 4.70
N LEU A 789 -14.12 21.68 4.87
CA LEU A 789 -15.02 22.81 4.64
C LEU A 789 -14.91 23.84 5.78
N TYR A 790 -14.74 25.11 5.41
CA TYR A 790 -14.80 26.23 6.34
C TYR A 790 -16.12 26.99 6.26
N GLY A 791 -16.71 27.12 5.08
CA GLY A 791 -18.01 27.75 4.86
C GLY A 791 -18.37 27.82 3.38
N ALA A 792 -19.42 28.55 3.06
CA ALA A 792 -19.81 28.88 1.69
C ALA A 792 -20.41 30.29 1.62
N CYS A 793 -20.44 30.88 0.42
CA CYS A 793 -21.33 32.01 0.12
C CYS A 793 -22.40 31.50 -0.85
N SER A 794 -23.58 31.17 -0.35
CA SER A 794 -24.72 30.69 -1.13
C SER A 794 -25.69 31.81 -1.53
N GLN A 795 -25.74 32.91 -0.77
CA GLN A 795 -26.63 34.05 -1.03
C GLN A 795 -25.90 35.20 -1.74
N ASP A 796 -26.66 36.13 -2.32
CA ASP A 796 -26.19 37.39 -2.93
C ASP A 796 -25.01 37.24 -3.91
N GLY A 797 -25.08 36.26 -4.81
CA GLY A 797 -24.09 36.04 -5.87
C GLY A 797 -23.91 34.55 -6.22
N PRO A 798 -22.86 34.19 -6.99
CA PRO A 798 -22.57 32.80 -7.33
C PRO A 798 -22.19 31.99 -6.08
N LEU A 799 -22.50 30.69 -6.09
CA LEU A 799 -22.11 29.75 -5.03
C LEU A 799 -20.57 29.64 -4.96
N LEU A 800 -20.02 30.00 -3.79
CA LEU A 800 -18.60 29.85 -3.47
C LEU A 800 -18.43 28.84 -2.34
N LEU A 801 -17.65 27.78 -2.52
CA LEU A 801 -17.31 26.84 -1.44
C LEU A 801 -15.93 27.15 -0.89
N ILE A 802 -15.85 27.47 0.41
CA ILE A 802 -14.62 27.90 1.09
C ILE A 802 -14.00 26.70 1.82
N VAL A 803 -12.87 26.22 1.33
CA VAL A 803 -12.21 24.99 1.80
C VAL A 803 -10.74 25.23 2.19
N GLU A 804 -10.16 24.25 2.87
CA GLU A 804 -8.75 24.20 3.26
C GLU A 804 -7.79 24.37 2.06
N TYR A 805 -6.81 25.25 2.19
CA TYR A 805 -5.82 25.50 1.15
C TYR A 805 -4.69 24.45 1.16
N ALA A 806 -4.47 23.80 0.02
CA ALA A 806 -3.42 22.81 -0.15
C ALA A 806 -2.22 23.40 -0.91
N LYS A 807 -1.23 23.93 -0.15
CA LYS A 807 -0.02 24.65 -0.64
C LYS A 807 0.67 23.99 -1.85
N TYR A 808 0.73 22.66 -1.91
CA TYR A 808 1.46 21.93 -2.96
C TYR A 808 0.55 21.32 -4.06
N GLY A 809 -0.72 21.73 -4.11
CA GLY A 809 -1.66 21.33 -5.17
C GLY A 809 -2.02 19.85 -5.16
N SER A 810 -2.24 19.25 -6.33
CA SER A 810 -2.58 17.81 -6.44
C SER A 810 -1.36 16.91 -6.27
N LEU A 811 -1.57 15.74 -5.66
CA LEU A 811 -0.53 14.72 -5.47
C LEU A 811 0.07 14.26 -6.81
N ARG A 812 -0.72 14.21 -7.90
CA ARG A 812 -0.26 13.95 -9.27
C ARG A 812 0.72 15.01 -9.78
N GLY A 813 0.54 16.27 -9.40
CA GLY A 813 1.48 17.36 -9.70
C GLY A 813 2.76 17.20 -8.88
N PHE A 814 2.62 17.11 -7.56
CA PHE A 814 3.71 16.94 -6.61
C PHE A 814 4.63 15.75 -6.93
N LEU A 815 4.07 14.57 -7.23
CA LEU A 815 4.79 13.35 -7.66
C LEU A 815 5.39 13.40 -9.08
N ARG A 816 5.05 14.42 -9.88
CA ARG A 816 5.67 14.69 -11.19
C ARG A 816 6.78 15.75 -11.10
N GLU A 817 6.69 16.65 -10.13
CA GLU A 817 7.69 17.68 -9.89
C GLU A 817 8.90 17.13 -9.12
N SER A 818 8.70 16.28 -8.11
CA SER A 818 9.79 15.60 -7.39
C SER A 818 10.69 14.77 -8.32
N ARG A 819 10.14 14.16 -9.37
CA ARG A 819 10.91 13.43 -10.40
C ARG A 819 11.92 14.31 -11.15
N LYS A 820 11.73 15.64 -11.17
CA LYS A 820 12.66 16.60 -11.78
C LYS A 820 13.81 17.02 -10.84
N ALA A 821 13.80 16.55 -9.59
CA ALA A 821 14.77 16.88 -8.55
C ALA A 821 15.60 15.67 -8.06
N GLY A 822 15.49 14.51 -8.74
CA GLY A 822 16.23 13.30 -8.38
C GLY A 822 17.73 13.35 -8.75
N PRO A 823 18.59 12.53 -8.12
CA PRO A 823 20.06 12.64 -8.27
C PRO A 823 20.62 12.39 -9.69
N GLY A 824 19.86 11.70 -10.54
CA GLY A 824 20.34 11.21 -11.84
C GLY A 824 20.26 12.18 -13.02
N TYR A 825 20.09 13.50 -12.81
CA TYR A 825 19.84 14.46 -13.91
C TYR A 825 20.73 15.71 -13.94
N VAL A 826 22.01 15.57 -13.59
CA VAL A 826 23.06 16.57 -13.87
C VAL A 826 23.42 16.52 -15.36
N GLY A 827 22.48 16.89 -16.25
CA GLY A 827 22.54 16.45 -17.65
C GLY A 827 21.83 17.27 -18.74
N SER A 828 21.29 18.48 -18.48
CA SER A 828 20.93 19.44 -19.56
C SER A 828 20.59 20.85 -19.07
N ARG A 829 21.07 21.88 -19.79
CA ARG A 829 20.58 23.26 -19.66
C ARG A 829 19.33 23.43 -20.53
N GLY A 830 18.14 23.54 -19.91
CA GLY A 830 16.89 23.78 -20.64
C GLY A 830 15.86 24.57 -19.82
N SER A 831 15.65 25.84 -20.19
CA SER A 831 14.55 26.74 -19.76
C SER A 831 14.19 26.76 -18.25
N ARG A 832 14.86 27.62 -17.48
CA ARG A 832 14.32 28.12 -16.20
C ARG A 832 13.30 29.22 -16.47
N ASN A 833 12.00 28.91 -16.35
CA ASN A 833 10.93 29.91 -16.24
C ASN A 833 9.75 29.36 -15.41
N SER A 834 9.90 29.37 -14.08
CA SER A 834 8.79 29.25 -13.14
C SER A 834 9.21 29.89 -11.80
N SER A 835 8.58 31.01 -11.46
CA SER A 835 9.01 31.92 -10.40
C SER A 835 8.28 31.69 -9.07
N TYR A 836 8.35 30.46 -8.55
CA TYR A 836 7.90 30.11 -7.19
C TYR A 836 8.90 29.15 -6.53
N LEU A 837 9.93 29.75 -5.93
CA LEU A 837 10.92 29.07 -5.10
C LEU A 837 10.48 29.08 -3.64
N ASP A 838 10.60 27.92 -3.01
CA ASP A 838 11.06 27.72 -1.64
C ASP A 838 11.61 26.28 -1.58
N ASN A 839 12.74 26.11 -0.88
CA ASN A 839 13.53 24.90 -0.59
C ASN A 839 13.47 23.69 -1.57
N PRO A 840 14.60 23.29 -2.19
CA PRO A 840 14.64 22.07 -3.00
C PRO A 840 14.38 20.80 -2.18
N ASP A 841 14.79 20.79 -0.91
CA ASP A 841 14.71 19.62 -0.03
C ASP A 841 13.26 19.21 0.32
N GLU A 842 12.29 20.15 0.31
CA GLU A 842 10.87 19.80 0.49
C GLU A 842 10.32 18.89 -0.61
N ARG A 843 10.99 18.84 -1.78
CA ARG A 843 10.55 18.10 -2.98
C ARG A 843 11.32 16.80 -3.21
N ALA A 844 12.35 16.52 -2.41
CA ALA A 844 12.96 15.21 -2.34
C ALA A 844 11.97 14.22 -1.69
N LEU A 845 11.75 13.07 -2.31
CA LEU A 845 10.85 12.03 -1.81
C LEU A 845 11.59 10.72 -1.61
N THR A 846 11.55 10.22 -0.39
CA THR A 846 12.00 8.88 -0.01
C THR A 846 10.90 7.84 -0.23
N MET A 847 11.23 6.55 -0.20
CA MET A 847 10.20 5.50 -0.18
C MET A 847 9.31 5.58 1.08
N GLY A 848 9.87 6.03 2.23
CA GLY A 848 9.11 6.27 3.45
C GLY A 848 8.04 7.35 3.30
N ASP A 849 8.30 8.39 2.51
CA ASP A 849 7.31 9.43 2.19
C ASP A 849 6.16 8.87 1.36
N LEU A 850 6.44 8.03 0.37
CA LEU A 850 5.41 7.39 -0.47
C LEU A 850 4.53 6.43 0.36
N ILE A 851 5.13 5.67 1.28
CA ILE A 851 4.41 4.81 2.23
C ILE A 851 3.55 5.66 3.18
N SER A 852 4.07 6.78 3.69
CA SER A 852 3.32 7.74 4.52
C SER A 852 2.13 8.32 3.76
N PHE A 853 2.29 8.68 2.49
CA PHE A 853 1.19 9.19 1.65
C PHE A 853 0.10 8.13 1.46
N ALA A 854 0.47 6.89 1.13
CA ALA A 854 -0.46 5.77 0.99
C ALA A 854 -1.22 5.49 2.31
N TRP A 855 -0.53 5.47 3.45
CA TRP A 855 -1.13 5.29 4.78
C TRP A 855 -2.12 6.41 5.12
N GLN A 856 -1.76 7.67 4.87
CA GLN A 856 -2.63 8.82 5.09
C GLN A 856 -3.90 8.78 4.23
N ILE A 857 -3.79 8.40 2.95
CA ILE A 857 -4.96 8.22 2.06
C ILE A 857 -5.82 7.05 2.55
N SER A 858 -5.21 5.91 2.90
CA SER A 858 -5.93 4.75 3.45
C SER A 858 -6.71 5.10 4.72
N ARG A 859 -6.13 5.91 5.61
CA ARG A 859 -6.79 6.38 6.83
C ARG A 859 -8.00 7.27 6.51
N GLY A 860 -7.87 8.17 5.54
CA GLY A 860 -8.98 9.00 5.06
C GLY A 860 -10.10 8.19 4.41
N MET A 861 -9.77 7.21 3.58
CA MET A 861 -10.76 6.32 2.95
C MET A 861 -11.46 5.41 3.96
N ARG A 862 -10.77 4.93 4.99
CA ARG A 862 -11.39 4.15 6.07
C ARG A 862 -12.44 4.98 6.81
N TYR A 863 -12.14 6.24 7.13
CA TYR A 863 -13.12 7.17 7.70
C TYR A 863 -14.32 7.43 6.77
N LEU A 864 -14.11 7.57 5.46
CA LEU A 864 -15.23 7.71 4.52
C LEU A 864 -16.11 6.46 4.47
N ALA A 865 -15.52 5.26 4.56
CA ALA A 865 -16.27 4.00 4.67
C ALA A 865 -17.02 3.86 6.01
N GLU A 866 -16.41 4.27 7.14
CA GLU A 866 -17.07 4.39 8.45
C GLU A 866 -18.29 5.35 8.38
N MET A 867 -18.18 6.42 7.60
CA MET A 867 -19.26 7.38 7.29
C MET A 867 -20.23 6.91 6.18
N LYS A 868 -20.11 5.67 5.67
CA LYS A 868 -20.91 5.11 4.55
C LYS A 868 -20.83 5.87 3.21
N LEU A 869 -19.76 6.61 2.96
CA LEU A 869 -19.59 7.42 1.74
C LEU A 869 -18.66 6.75 0.72
N VAL A 870 -19.19 6.47 -0.48
CA VAL A 870 -18.44 5.96 -1.62
C VAL A 870 -17.98 7.13 -2.49
N HIS A 871 -16.67 7.39 -2.52
CA HIS A 871 -16.06 8.53 -3.24
C HIS A 871 -16.15 8.42 -4.78
N ARG A 872 -16.14 7.19 -5.32
CA ARG A 872 -16.28 6.81 -6.74
C ARG A 872 -15.22 7.33 -7.74
N ASP A 873 -14.48 8.40 -7.44
CA ASP A 873 -13.29 8.84 -8.20
C ASP A 873 -12.10 9.15 -7.28
N LEU A 874 -11.64 8.13 -6.53
CA LEU A 874 -10.43 8.26 -5.72
C LEU A 874 -9.20 8.23 -6.62
N ALA A 875 -8.59 9.40 -6.83
CA ALA A 875 -7.51 9.55 -7.79
C ALA A 875 -6.35 10.39 -7.26
N ALA A 876 -5.11 10.12 -7.70
CA ALA A 876 -3.95 10.96 -7.37
C ALA A 876 -4.07 12.43 -7.86
N ARG A 877 -5.01 12.71 -8.77
CA ARG A 877 -5.39 14.09 -9.17
C ARG A 877 -6.36 14.75 -8.16
N ASN A 878 -7.15 13.95 -7.46
CA ASN A 878 -8.21 14.36 -6.53
C ASN A 878 -7.74 14.29 -5.05
N VAL A 879 -6.57 13.71 -4.79
CA VAL A 879 -5.83 13.90 -3.53
C VAL A 879 -4.97 15.16 -3.65
N LEU A 880 -5.13 16.07 -2.70
CA LEU A 880 -4.34 17.31 -2.56
C LEU A 880 -3.25 17.14 -1.48
N VAL A 881 -2.18 17.93 -1.61
CA VAL A 881 -1.02 17.91 -0.70
C VAL A 881 -0.97 19.23 0.07
N ALA A 882 -1.39 19.17 1.33
CA ALA A 882 -1.39 20.30 2.24
C ALA A 882 -0.03 20.49 2.95
N GLU A 883 0.08 21.57 3.71
CA GLU A 883 1.26 21.91 4.50
C GLU A 883 1.72 20.77 5.42
N GLY A 884 3.05 20.63 5.57
CA GLY A 884 3.66 19.47 6.23
C GLY A 884 3.52 18.16 5.43
N ARG A 885 3.37 18.22 4.10
CA ARG A 885 3.19 17.08 3.17
C ARG A 885 2.03 16.16 3.58
N LYS A 886 0.91 16.74 4.03
CA LYS A 886 -0.27 15.99 4.50
C LYS A 886 -1.26 15.73 3.36
N MET A 887 -1.68 14.48 3.20
CA MET A 887 -2.62 14.07 2.14
C MET A 887 -4.05 14.46 2.50
N LYS A 888 -4.79 15.04 1.55
CA LYS A 888 -6.18 15.48 1.66
C LYS A 888 -7.02 14.92 0.52
N ILE A 889 -7.95 14.02 0.82
CA ILE A 889 -8.93 13.51 -0.14
C ILE A 889 -9.95 14.61 -0.45
N SER A 890 -10.23 14.86 -1.74
CA SER A 890 -11.01 15.99 -2.24
C SER A 890 -11.78 15.61 -3.52
N ASP A 891 -12.62 16.52 -4.01
CA ASP A 891 -13.42 16.40 -5.24
C ASP A 891 -14.55 15.36 -5.14
N PHE A 892 -15.53 15.69 -4.30
CA PHE A 892 -16.58 14.77 -3.88
C PHE A 892 -17.82 14.74 -4.80
N GLY A 893 -17.84 15.50 -5.91
CA GLY A 893 -19.03 15.70 -6.76
C GLY A 893 -19.66 14.44 -7.37
N LEU A 894 -18.95 13.30 -7.40
CA LEU A 894 -19.47 12.00 -7.87
C LEU A 894 -19.86 11.03 -6.73
N SER A 895 -19.76 11.44 -5.47
CA SER A 895 -19.89 10.55 -4.30
C SER A 895 -21.34 10.24 -3.92
N ARG A 896 -21.57 9.16 -3.15
CA ARG A 896 -22.91 8.72 -2.68
C ARG A 896 -22.85 8.02 -1.32
N ASP A 897 -24.00 7.94 -0.63
CA ASP A 897 -24.23 6.97 0.44
C ASP A 897 -24.31 5.53 -0.14
N VAL A 898 -24.19 4.53 0.71
CA VAL A 898 -24.30 3.09 0.39
C VAL A 898 -25.76 2.60 0.42
N TYR A 899 -26.68 3.26 1.13
CA TYR A 899 -28.00 2.71 1.48
C TYR A 899 -29.25 3.46 0.93
N GLU A 900 -29.10 4.40 -0.01
CA GLU A 900 -30.27 5.08 -0.61
C GLU A 900 -31.03 4.20 -1.63
N GLU A 901 -31.87 3.29 -1.13
CA GLU A 901 -33.01 2.73 -1.88
C GLU A 901 -34.16 3.76 -1.94
N ASP A 902 -33.91 4.93 -2.55
CA ASP A 902 -34.91 6.00 -2.64
C ASP A 902 -35.17 6.50 -4.08
N SER A 903 -36.35 7.05 -4.28
CA SER A 903 -37.01 7.08 -5.60
C SER A 903 -36.40 8.06 -6.64
N TYR A 904 -36.10 7.51 -7.81
CA TYR A 904 -35.98 8.18 -9.13
C TYR A 904 -35.11 9.46 -9.22
N VAL A 905 -33.84 9.40 -8.80
CA VAL A 905 -32.87 10.47 -9.09
C VAL A 905 -32.27 10.33 -10.50
N LYS A 906 -32.45 11.35 -11.35
CA LYS A 906 -31.98 11.40 -12.75
C LYS A 906 -30.45 11.25 -12.84
N ARG A 907 -29.99 10.09 -13.32
CA ARG A 907 -28.56 9.73 -13.45
C ARG A 907 -27.79 10.75 -14.30
N SER A 908 -26.80 11.42 -13.73
CA SER A 908 -25.73 12.07 -14.50
C SER A 908 -24.89 11.00 -15.21
N LYS A 909 -24.67 11.17 -16.53
CA LYS A 909 -23.56 10.47 -17.20
C LYS A 909 -22.26 10.99 -16.60
N VAL A 910 -21.31 10.11 -16.30
CA VAL A 910 -19.96 10.49 -15.90
C VAL A 910 -19.31 11.23 -17.07
N PRO A 911 -18.93 12.52 -16.92
CA PRO A 911 -18.11 13.21 -17.91
C PRO A 911 -16.65 12.71 -17.78
N GLY A 912 -15.74 13.15 -18.65
CA GLY A 912 -14.57 12.40 -19.15
C GLY A 912 -13.39 12.12 -18.18
N SER A 913 -13.65 11.69 -16.96
CA SER A 913 -12.60 11.38 -15.98
C SER A 913 -11.75 10.16 -16.38
N SER A 914 -10.44 10.26 -16.19
CA SER A 914 -9.46 9.34 -16.78
C SER A 914 -9.56 7.91 -16.22
N SER A 915 -9.96 6.96 -17.08
CA SER A 915 -10.35 5.54 -16.88
C SER A 915 -9.31 4.57 -16.27
N ARG A 916 -8.35 5.05 -15.45
CA ARG A 916 -7.25 4.24 -14.89
C ARG A 916 -7.34 4.04 -13.36
N MET A 917 -8.47 4.35 -12.73
CA MET A 917 -8.50 4.51 -11.26
C MET A 917 -9.87 4.28 -10.57
N CYS A 918 -10.77 3.50 -11.18
CA CYS A 918 -11.91 2.93 -10.45
C CYS A 918 -11.54 1.55 -9.89
N TRP A 919 -12.32 1.05 -8.94
CA TRP A 919 -12.18 -0.31 -8.40
C TRP A 919 -12.58 -1.37 -9.45
N PRO A 920 -12.07 -2.63 -9.37
CA PRO A 920 -12.30 -3.65 -10.40
C PRO A 920 -13.78 -3.96 -10.68
N GLU A 921 -14.63 -3.90 -9.64
CA GLU A 921 -16.09 -4.09 -9.74
C GLU A 921 -16.81 -2.94 -10.50
N VAL A 922 -16.11 -1.82 -10.72
CA VAL A 922 -16.61 -0.62 -11.41
C VAL A 922 -15.94 -0.43 -12.78
N LEU A 923 -14.79 -1.07 -13.02
CA LEU A 923 -14.10 -1.15 -14.31
C LEU A 923 -13.72 -2.59 -14.64
N SER A 924 -14.67 -3.33 -15.22
CA SER A 924 -14.28 -4.25 -16.31
C SER A 924 -13.54 -3.42 -17.38
N TRP A 925 -12.42 -3.94 -17.88
CA TRP A 925 -11.44 -3.35 -18.81
C TRP A 925 -10.18 -2.70 -18.18
N VAL A 926 -9.06 -3.44 -18.35
CA VAL A 926 -7.63 -3.05 -18.18
C VAL A 926 -7.19 -2.74 -16.75
N GLY A 927 -6.37 -3.64 -16.17
CA GLY A 927 -5.85 -3.51 -14.80
C GLY A 927 -4.32 -3.53 -14.68
N ILE A 928 -3.85 -3.21 -13.47
CA ILE A 928 -2.58 -3.63 -12.86
C ILE A 928 -2.91 -3.87 -11.38
N ALA A 929 -2.52 -5.00 -10.81
CA ALA A 929 -2.76 -5.32 -9.40
C ALA A 929 -1.49 -5.10 -8.56
N VAL A 930 -1.62 -4.40 -7.43
CA VAL A 930 -0.56 -4.34 -6.41
C VAL A 930 -0.93 -5.32 -5.29
N ARG A 931 -0.26 -6.49 -5.26
CA ARG A 931 -0.38 -7.47 -4.16
C ARG A 931 0.14 -6.83 -2.87
N VAL A 932 -0.69 -6.80 -1.82
CA VAL A 932 -0.26 -6.52 -0.44
C VAL A 932 -0.27 -7.84 0.34
N PRO A 933 0.80 -8.22 1.07
CA PRO A 933 0.82 -9.48 1.82
C PRO A 933 -0.20 -9.50 2.96
N THR A 934 -1.15 -10.43 2.92
CA THR A 934 -2.14 -10.68 3.97
C THR A 934 -1.54 -11.51 5.11
N GLY A 935 -0.72 -10.85 5.96
CA GLY A 935 0.16 -11.52 6.93
C GLY A 935 -0.19 -11.40 8.42
N TRP A 936 -1.36 -10.88 8.81
CA TRP A 936 -1.74 -10.73 10.23
C TRP A 936 -3.18 -11.19 10.50
N ARG A 937 -3.35 -12.45 10.92
CA ARG A 937 -4.52 -12.84 11.73
C ARG A 937 -4.27 -12.41 13.17
N GLN A 938 -5.18 -11.63 13.74
CA GLN A 938 -5.35 -11.57 15.20
C GLN A 938 -6.39 -12.62 15.61
N SER A 939 -6.17 -13.25 16.76
CA SER A 939 -7.09 -14.22 17.36
C SER A 939 -6.65 -14.56 18.79
N PRO A 940 -7.57 -14.69 19.77
CA PRO A 940 -8.95 -14.18 19.78
C PRO A 940 -9.02 -12.67 20.03
#